data_AF-A0A957KJV6-F1
#
_entry.id   AF-A0A957KJV6-F1
#
_cell.length_a   1.000
_cell.length_b   1.000
_cell.length_c   1.000
_cell.angle_alpha   90.00
_cell.angle_beta   90.00
_cell.angle_gamma   90.00
#
_symmetry.space_group_name_H-M   'P 1'
#
loop_
_entity.id
_entity.type
_entity.pdbx_description
1 polymer ?
#
loop_
_entity_poly.entity_id
_entity_poly.type
_entity_poly.pdbx_seq_one_letter_code
_entity_poly.pdbx_strand_id
1 'polypeptide(L)'
;QFTRESIAAGEIPLWSPNLFAGSPFLANGQNSTYYPFSILFWLLPLAKAYGWFTLSQLWLAGALAYLFARVLGLRRGSAFLVGLVYQGNGFMLVSAAVFPMIIAAVVWLPLLLAAVERLVQAGLGQGRPGLTFPWLVTGAIGLGCLTLAGHPEILYYTLLVMAAYAGWRWLILGWSLWRERAWGRLIQPPAWLLALVVLGLMLGAIQFIPFYEVGQVNFREGANSLAEIRGWGFPERRILTLLLPDFFGNPSHHSYYDLFSGDRVPFTTNLAGQVNPHGAFSSNWGIKNYVEGGIYLGILPLLLAGLALWQMAVGTLARRTGRLTHLLTHPGSFFTLLSFFSLAFIFGTPLYAILYYGLPFINQLHSPFRWVFPLSLCVAVLAGYGAEQLAEGGLNKRLGALGMAIGLGGGALLLVGLLLTWLLFDAVEPTLTRLFLGLAQAQDAFPSAAAFFSYQASNGLILGLVLLGCGVVFWAARRHWRWPVPHLLAAALVIADLAIIGHGFNAATDPALLDFKPEMVSWLEENANGWRITSFDPKGAKRFNANAGWLYGLEDIRGYDSVILRQYTDYMGAIEPQNELLFNRIQGLADWNAINSPLVDLLGVKYIITQETLELPKLALAWEGEGVRIYENLAVMPRAYTIARTATAPVADFQEAVAQYDPRQYVLVEATAGTATATDVQSGQPQPAEVLARGNIELIALAEIAEPSWLILNDTYAPGWRVFVRPVDTAGEPLADEQELPITLVNGNFRGVQLNDSGRYEVRFRYSPTSFLVGGLTSLMGAVILLLGMIVWLWRRFF
;
A
#
# COMPACT_ATOMS: atom_id res chain seq x y z
N GLN A 1 5.89 13.84 -8.88
CA GLN A 1 6.66 14.86 -9.62
C GLN A 1 7.19 14.26 -10.92
N PHE A 2 8.07 13.25 -10.85
CA PHE A 2 8.59 12.50 -12.00
C PHE A 2 7.56 12.24 -13.13
N THR A 3 6.42 11.63 -12.82
CA THR A 3 5.34 11.41 -13.82
C THR A 3 4.95 12.68 -14.58
N ARG A 4 4.82 13.82 -13.88
CA ARG A 4 4.46 15.11 -14.49
C ARG A 4 5.52 15.61 -15.44
N GLU A 5 6.78 15.53 -15.02
CA GLU A 5 7.94 15.97 -15.78
C GLU A 5 8.11 15.12 -17.05
N SER A 6 7.99 13.80 -16.94
CA SER A 6 8.05 12.90 -18.11
C SER A 6 6.96 13.21 -19.13
N ILE A 7 5.70 13.37 -18.71
CA ILE A 7 4.60 13.68 -19.65
C ILE A 7 4.77 15.08 -20.25
N ALA A 8 5.23 16.07 -19.47
CA ALA A 8 5.53 17.40 -19.98
C ALA A 8 6.65 17.37 -21.04
N ALA A 9 7.59 16.44 -20.91
CA ALA A 9 8.63 16.17 -21.90
C ALA A 9 8.15 15.30 -23.09
N GLY A 10 6.88 14.90 -23.13
CA GLY A 10 6.32 14.06 -24.20
C GLY A 10 6.64 12.56 -24.05
N GLU A 11 7.13 12.13 -22.88
CA GLU A 11 7.49 10.75 -22.60
C GLU A 11 6.45 10.05 -21.70
N ILE A 12 6.14 8.80 -22.00
CA ILE A 12 5.41 7.93 -21.08
C ILE A 12 6.43 7.41 -20.04
N PRO A 13 6.21 7.60 -18.72
CA PRO A 13 7.19 7.25 -17.68
C PRO A 13 7.27 5.75 -17.42
N LEU A 14 7.57 4.94 -18.44
CA LEU A 14 7.65 3.47 -18.32
C LEU A 14 8.83 3.02 -17.45
N TRP A 15 9.94 3.77 -17.50
CA TRP A 15 11.18 3.50 -16.79
C TRP A 15 11.61 4.74 -16.01
N SER A 16 12.21 4.56 -14.83
CA SER A 16 12.85 5.63 -14.06
C SER A 16 14.33 5.33 -13.89
N PRO A 17 15.25 6.22 -14.28
CA PRO A 17 16.69 6.05 -14.04
C PRO A 17 17.12 6.41 -12.61
N ASN A 18 16.22 6.98 -11.80
CA ASN A 18 16.58 7.68 -10.55
C ASN A 18 16.88 6.77 -9.36
N LEU A 19 16.39 5.53 -9.35
CA LEU A 19 16.60 4.58 -8.26
C LEU A 19 17.14 3.27 -8.82
N PHE A 20 17.94 2.55 -8.02
CA PHE A 20 18.38 1.18 -8.30
C PHE A 20 19.13 1.01 -9.63
N ALA A 21 19.86 2.04 -10.08
CA ALA A 21 20.44 2.08 -11.43
C ALA A 21 19.42 1.90 -12.58
N GLY A 22 18.14 2.15 -12.29
CA GLY A 22 17.02 2.09 -13.19
C GLY A 22 15.96 1.06 -12.76
N SER A 23 14.68 1.43 -12.86
CA SER A 23 13.56 0.53 -12.50
C SER A 23 12.30 0.70 -13.38
N PRO A 24 11.47 -0.36 -13.53
CA PRO A 24 10.17 -0.29 -14.21
C PRO A 24 9.13 0.58 -13.47
N PHE A 25 9.21 1.90 -13.64
CA PHE A 25 8.42 2.86 -12.86
C PHE A 25 6.91 2.68 -13.00
N LEU A 26 6.40 2.59 -14.24
CA LEU A 26 4.95 2.51 -14.44
C LEU A 26 4.40 1.14 -14.07
N ALA A 27 5.18 0.08 -14.27
CA ALA A 27 4.78 -1.29 -13.94
C ALA A 27 4.52 -1.48 -12.43
N ASN A 28 5.24 -0.76 -11.56
CA ASN A 28 5.05 -0.81 -10.11
C ASN A 28 3.60 -0.52 -9.66
N GLY A 29 2.93 0.43 -10.30
CA GLY A 29 1.52 0.75 -10.05
C GLY A 29 1.21 1.46 -8.74
N GLN A 30 2.07 1.41 -7.71
CA GLN A 30 1.84 2.07 -6.42
C GLN A 30 1.74 3.60 -6.50
N ASN A 31 2.26 4.19 -7.58
CA ASN A 31 2.10 5.60 -7.89
C ASN A 31 0.68 5.98 -8.38
N SER A 32 -0.21 4.99 -8.57
CA SER A 32 -1.59 5.15 -9.04
C SER A 32 -1.72 6.03 -10.30
N THR A 33 -0.72 6.01 -11.19
CA THR A 33 -0.65 6.96 -12.33
C THR A 33 -1.91 6.94 -13.21
N TYR A 34 -2.46 5.75 -13.47
CA TYR A 34 -3.66 5.57 -14.31
C TYR A 34 -4.99 5.60 -13.55
N TYR A 35 -4.96 5.77 -12.22
CA TYR A 35 -6.17 5.86 -11.43
C TYR A 35 -6.92 7.18 -11.73
N PRO A 36 -8.25 7.18 -11.97
CA PRO A 36 -8.95 8.38 -12.45
C PRO A 36 -8.81 9.62 -11.56
N PHE A 37 -8.79 9.45 -10.23
CA PHE A 37 -8.63 10.59 -9.30
C PHE A 37 -7.20 11.12 -9.24
N SER A 38 -6.24 10.43 -9.86
CA SER A 38 -4.88 10.94 -9.98
C SER A 38 -4.81 12.19 -10.87
N ILE A 39 -5.88 12.53 -11.60
CA ILE A 39 -6.05 13.83 -12.28
C ILE A 39 -5.83 15.03 -11.34
N LEU A 40 -6.10 14.89 -10.04
CA LEU A 40 -5.82 15.93 -9.03
C LEU A 40 -4.32 16.22 -8.93
N PHE A 41 -3.49 15.19 -9.06
CA PHE A 41 -2.05 15.32 -9.18
C PHE A 41 -1.61 15.82 -10.56
N TRP A 42 -2.49 16.27 -11.44
CA TRP A 42 -2.11 16.98 -12.67
C TRP A 42 -2.57 18.43 -12.62
N LEU A 43 -3.74 18.68 -12.03
CA LEU A 43 -4.37 19.99 -12.00
C LEU A 43 -3.93 20.88 -10.83
N LEU A 44 -3.47 20.29 -9.72
CA LEU A 44 -3.18 21.01 -8.48
C LEU A 44 -1.68 21.00 -8.14
N PRO A 45 -1.17 22.00 -7.38
CA PRO A 45 0.12 21.91 -6.72
C PRO A 45 0.22 20.64 -5.88
N LEU A 46 1.39 19.98 -5.86
CA LEU A 46 1.56 18.65 -5.28
C LEU A 46 1.08 18.55 -3.82
N ALA A 47 1.45 19.54 -2.99
CA ALA A 47 1.03 19.62 -1.58
C ALA A 47 -0.50 19.63 -1.41
N LYS A 48 -1.22 20.34 -2.28
CA LYS A 48 -2.69 20.40 -2.25
C LYS A 48 -3.32 19.14 -2.83
N ALA A 49 -2.69 18.55 -3.86
CA ALA A 49 -3.20 17.36 -4.55
C ALA A 49 -3.37 16.18 -3.59
N TYR A 50 -2.42 15.92 -2.69
CA TYR A 50 -2.53 14.85 -1.69
C TYR A 50 -3.76 15.03 -0.78
N GLY A 51 -3.99 16.24 -0.25
CA GLY A 51 -5.13 16.51 0.62
C GLY A 51 -6.48 16.33 -0.11
N TRP A 52 -6.61 16.88 -1.32
CA TRP A 52 -7.83 16.73 -2.12
C TRP A 52 -8.05 15.29 -2.61
N PHE A 53 -6.98 14.58 -2.94
CA PHE A 53 -7.03 13.17 -3.28
C PHE A 53 -7.60 12.37 -2.11
N THR A 54 -6.98 12.49 -0.93
CA THR A 54 -7.45 11.82 0.28
C THR A 54 -8.92 12.14 0.59
N LEU A 55 -9.30 13.43 0.57
CA LEU A 55 -10.68 13.84 0.81
C LEU A 55 -11.67 13.20 -0.19
N SER A 56 -11.30 13.18 -1.48
CA SER A 56 -12.14 12.58 -2.52
C SER A 56 -12.34 11.08 -2.31
N GLN A 57 -11.31 10.37 -1.85
CA GLN A 57 -11.40 8.94 -1.54
C GLN A 57 -12.30 8.68 -0.34
N LEU A 58 -12.16 9.45 0.74
CA LEU A 58 -13.01 9.31 1.93
C LEU A 58 -14.49 9.56 1.58
N TRP A 59 -14.79 10.62 0.82
CA TRP A 59 -16.15 10.90 0.35
C TRP A 59 -16.69 9.81 -0.56
N LEU A 60 -15.86 9.29 -1.47
CA LEU A 60 -16.24 8.19 -2.35
C LEU A 60 -16.58 6.93 -1.54
N ALA A 61 -15.78 6.56 -0.55
CA ALA A 61 -16.10 5.45 0.37
C ALA A 61 -17.46 5.64 1.04
N GLY A 62 -17.73 6.83 1.59
CA GLY A 62 -19.01 7.12 2.24
C GLY A 62 -20.19 7.03 1.27
N ALA A 63 -20.05 7.59 0.07
CA ALA A 63 -21.09 7.57 -0.96
C ALA A 63 -21.38 6.16 -1.48
N LEU A 64 -20.33 5.35 -1.72
CA LEU A 64 -20.47 3.97 -2.19
C LEU A 64 -21.03 3.06 -1.09
N ALA A 65 -20.63 3.25 0.17
CA ALA A 65 -21.21 2.53 1.31
C ALA A 65 -22.68 2.90 1.56
N TYR A 66 -23.04 4.18 1.43
CA TYR A 66 -24.44 4.62 1.43
C TYR A 66 -25.23 3.94 0.31
N LEU A 67 -24.72 3.95 -0.92
CA LEU A 67 -25.35 3.30 -2.07
C LEU A 67 -25.56 1.80 -1.80
N PHE A 68 -24.54 1.13 -1.27
CA PHE A 68 -24.61 -0.29 -0.95
C PHE A 68 -25.68 -0.58 0.12
N ALA A 69 -25.72 0.20 1.20
CA ALA A 69 -26.75 0.09 2.23
C ALA A 69 -28.17 0.29 1.65
N ARG A 70 -28.32 1.22 0.70
CA ARG A 70 -29.59 1.41 -0.03
C ARG A 70 -29.94 0.22 -0.93
N VAL A 71 -28.95 -0.45 -1.52
CA VAL A 71 -29.13 -1.69 -2.28
C VAL A 71 -29.59 -2.83 -1.37
N LEU A 72 -29.06 -2.90 -0.15
CA LEU A 72 -29.46 -3.86 0.89
C LEU A 72 -30.85 -3.56 1.51
N GLY A 73 -31.48 -2.43 1.16
CA GLY A 73 -32.84 -2.07 1.55
C GLY A 73 -32.97 -1.18 2.80
N LEU A 74 -31.87 -0.76 3.42
CA LEU A 74 -31.89 0.12 4.60
C LEU A 74 -32.44 1.50 4.25
N ARG A 75 -33.18 2.16 5.16
CA ARG A 75 -33.69 3.53 4.98
C ARG A 75 -32.57 4.57 4.84
N ARG A 76 -32.91 5.77 4.34
CA ARG A 76 -31.93 6.85 4.07
C ARG A 76 -31.11 7.21 5.32
N GLY A 77 -31.73 7.33 6.49
CA GLY A 77 -31.03 7.66 7.74
C GLY A 77 -30.02 6.59 8.14
N SER A 78 -30.44 5.32 8.14
CA SER A 78 -29.57 4.19 8.46
C SER A 78 -28.45 4.01 7.44
N ALA A 79 -28.76 4.13 6.15
CA ALA A 79 -27.76 4.08 5.07
C ALA A 79 -26.74 5.22 5.17
N PHE A 80 -27.17 6.42 5.59
CA PHE A 80 -26.28 7.56 5.82
C PHE A 80 -25.30 7.25 6.94
N LEU A 81 -25.75 6.61 8.03
CA LEU A 81 -24.86 6.13 9.09
C LEU A 81 -23.85 5.08 8.59
N VAL A 82 -24.25 4.15 7.72
CA VAL A 82 -23.30 3.20 7.09
C VAL A 82 -22.19 3.97 6.34
N GLY A 83 -22.57 4.98 5.56
CA GLY A 83 -21.63 5.85 4.86
C GLY A 83 -20.65 6.57 5.79
N LEU A 84 -21.16 7.19 6.86
CA LEU A 84 -20.35 7.89 7.86
C LEU A 84 -19.34 6.98 8.56
N VAL A 85 -19.78 5.79 8.99
CA VAL A 85 -18.91 4.82 9.67
C VAL A 85 -17.84 4.29 8.72
N TYR A 86 -18.20 3.97 7.48
CA TYR A 86 -17.24 3.42 6.53
C TYR A 86 -16.22 4.46 6.04
N GLN A 87 -16.59 5.74 5.87
CA GLN A 87 -15.62 6.76 5.46
C GLN A 87 -14.69 7.19 6.60
N GLY A 88 -15.16 7.19 7.84
CA GLY A 88 -14.44 7.80 8.97
C GLY A 88 -13.77 6.82 9.91
N ASN A 89 -13.85 5.51 9.67
CA ASN A 89 -13.24 4.54 10.59
C ASN A 89 -11.71 4.69 10.65
N GLY A 90 -11.11 4.17 11.72
CA GLY A 90 -9.68 4.25 11.99
C GLY A 90 -8.83 3.70 10.85
N PHE A 91 -9.26 2.65 10.16
CA PHE A 91 -8.47 2.10 9.04
C PHE A 91 -8.38 3.10 7.90
N MET A 92 -9.48 3.76 7.54
CA MET A 92 -9.50 4.78 6.50
C MET A 92 -8.69 6.00 6.89
N LEU A 93 -8.90 6.55 8.08
CA LEU A 93 -8.22 7.76 8.53
C LEU A 93 -6.70 7.58 8.68
N VAL A 94 -6.28 6.41 9.16
CA VAL A 94 -4.86 6.11 9.37
C VAL A 94 -4.18 5.71 8.06
N SER A 95 -4.81 4.86 7.25
CA SER A 95 -4.24 4.47 5.94
C SER A 95 -4.17 5.66 4.99
N ALA A 96 -5.09 6.63 5.11
CA ALA A 96 -5.09 7.84 4.29
C ALA A 96 -3.84 8.72 4.44
N ALA A 97 -3.26 8.78 5.64
CA ALA A 97 -2.07 9.58 5.88
C ALA A 97 -0.78 8.86 5.43
N VAL A 98 -0.79 7.53 5.39
CA VAL A 98 0.42 6.72 5.14
C VAL A 98 0.48 6.22 3.69
N PHE A 99 -0.65 5.75 3.15
CA PHE A 99 -0.70 5.01 1.88
C PHE A 99 -1.95 5.41 1.04
N PRO A 100 -1.87 6.49 0.25
CA PRO A 100 -2.99 6.96 -0.57
C PRO A 100 -3.54 5.90 -1.55
N MET A 101 -2.68 5.04 -2.08
CA MET A 101 -3.10 3.96 -2.99
C MET A 101 -3.99 2.90 -2.32
N ILE A 102 -3.81 2.65 -1.01
CA ILE A 102 -4.65 1.70 -0.25
C ILE A 102 -6.07 2.24 -0.13
N ILE A 103 -6.24 3.52 0.26
CA ILE A 103 -7.57 4.11 0.36
C ILE A 103 -8.25 4.17 -1.02
N ALA A 104 -7.50 4.50 -2.08
CA ALA A 104 -8.00 4.50 -3.45
C ALA A 104 -8.46 3.12 -3.94
N ALA A 105 -7.92 2.05 -3.38
CA ALA A 105 -8.34 0.68 -3.65
C ALA A 105 -9.59 0.28 -2.83
N VAL A 106 -9.54 0.38 -1.50
CA VAL A 106 -10.61 -0.16 -0.63
C VAL A 106 -11.97 0.52 -0.82
N VAL A 107 -12.00 1.79 -1.24
CA VAL A 107 -13.24 2.56 -1.44
C VAL A 107 -14.24 1.89 -2.39
N TRP A 108 -13.77 1.02 -3.28
CA TRP A 108 -14.59 0.36 -4.30
C TRP A 108 -15.35 -0.87 -3.79
N LEU A 109 -14.94 -1.46 -2.67
CA LEU A 109 -15.57 -2.68 -2.14
C LEU A 109 -17.11 -2.55 -2.01
N PRO A 110 -17.68 -1.48 -1.42
CA PRO A 110 -19.14 -1.38 -1.29
C PRO A 110 -19.87 -1.34 -2.64
N LEU A 111 -19.32 -0.64 -3.65
CA LEU A 111 -19.91 -0.60 -4.99
C LEU A 111 -19.89 -1.98 -5.64
N LEU A 112 -18.79 -2.70 -5.48
CA LEU A 112 -18.62 -4.05 -6.03
C LEU A 112 -19.61 -5.03 -5.40
N LEU A 113 -19.80 -4.98 -4.08
CA LEU A 113 -20.83 -5.78 -3.42
C LEU A 113 -22.25 -5.35 -3.82
N ALA A 114 -22.49 -4.06 -4.07
CA ALA A 114 -23.76 -3.58 -4.60
C ALA A 114 -24.06 -4.14 -6.00
N ALA A 115 -23.06 -4.16 -6.88
CA ALA A 115 -23.15 -4.74 -8.21
C ALA A 115 -23.40 -6.26 -8.13
N VAL A 116 -22.66 -6.98 -7.28
CA VAL A 116 -22.87 -8.42 -7.02
C VAL A 116 -24.32 -8.68 -6.58
N GLU A 117 -24.82 -7.95 -5.58
CA GLU A 117 -26.18 -8.12 -5.07
C GLU A 117 -27.23 -7.95 -6.19
N ARG A 118 -27.05 -6.93 -7.03
CA ARG A 118 -28.00 -6.60 -8.11
C ARG A 118 -27.93 -7.58 -9.27
N LEU A 119 -26.73 -8.00 -9.68
CA LEU A 119 -26.52 -8.97 -10.75
C LEU A 119 -27.02 -10.36 -10.36
N VAL A 120 -26.82 -10.78 -9.10
CA VAL A 120 -27.33 -12.05 -8.59
C VAL A 120 -28.85 -12.05 -8.53
N GLN A 121 -29.45 -11.01 -7.97
CA GLN A 121 -30.92 -10.87 -7.97
C GLN A 121 -31.46 -10.94 -9.40
N ALA A 122 -30.92 -10.13 -10.32
CA ALA A 122 -31.40 -10.04 -11.69
C ALA A 122 -31.27 -11.35 -12.47
N GLY A 123 -30.12 -12.04 -12.36
CA GLY A 123 -29.90 -13.33 -13.03
C GLY A 123 -30.83 -14.44 -12.52
N LEU A 124 -31.26 -14.36 -11.26
CA LEU A 124 -32.25 -15.28 -10.70
C LEU A 124 -33.71 -14.85 -10.98
N GLY A 125 -33.92 -13.83 -11.81
CA GLY A 125 -35.24 -13.30 -12.15
C GLY A 125 -35.90 -12.48 -11.04
N GLN A 126 -35.12 -12.03 -10.05
CA GLN A 126 -35.57 -11.14 -8.97
C GLN A 126 -35.11 -9.69 -9.24
N GLY A 127 -35.90 -8.71 -8.80
CA GLY A 127 -35.54 -7.29 -8.96
C GLY A 127 -35.96 -6.67 -10.29
N ARG A 128 -35.25 -5.62 -10.73
CA ARG A 128 -35.62 -4.81 -11.91
C ARG A 128 -34.81 -5.25 -13.14
N PRO A 129 -35.38 -6.04 -14.07
CA PRO A 129 -34.62 -6.68 -15.16
C PRO A 129 -33.95 -5.67 -16.11
N GLY A 130 -34.49 -4.46 -16.23
CA GLY A 130 -33.93 -3.43 -17.11
C GLY A 130 -32.61 -2.82 -16.64
N LEU A 131 -32.16 -3.05 -15.40
CA LEU A 131 -30.98 -2.37 -14.83
C LEU A 131 -29.74 -3.27 -14.70
N THR A 132 -29.79 -4.52 -15.15
CA THR A 132 -28.69 -5.48 -15.02
C THR A 132 -27.40 -4.99 -15.70
N PHE A 133 -27.50 -4.53 -16.94
CA PHE A 133 -26.34 -4.10 -17.71
C PHE A 133 -25.68 -2.82 -17.15
N PRO A 134 -26.43 -1.78 -16.72
CA PRO A 134 -25.85 -0.68 -15.95
C PRO A 134 -25.06 -1.12 -14.72
N TRP A 135 -25.57 -2.08 -13.94
CA TRP A 135 -24.85 -2.61 -12.77
C TRP A 135 -23.57 -3.36 -13.16
N LEU A 136 -23.59 -4.12 -14.26
CA LEU A 136 -22.40 -4.74 -14.84
C LEU A 136 -21.35 -3.68 -15.19
N VAL A 137 -21.74 -2.62 -15.91
CA VAL A 137 -20.82 -1.56 -16.34
C VAL A 137 -20.26 -0.82 -15.14
N THR A 138 -21.09 -0.41 -14.18
CA THR A 138 -20.60 0.28 -12.98
C THR A 138 -19.71 -0.60 -12.12
N GLY A 139 -20.00 -1.90 -12.03
CA GLY A 139 -19.18 -2.86 -11.31
C GLY A 139 -17.83 -3.11 -11.99
N ALA A 140 -17.82 -3.26 -13.32
CA ALA A 140 -16.61 -3.39 -14.11
C ALA A 140 -15.73 -2.14 -14.01
N ILE A 141 -16.31 -0.94 -14.12
CA ILE A 141 -15.57 0.32 -13.91
C ILE A 141 -15.01 0.39 -12.49
N GLY A 142 -15.80 0.03 -11.47
CA GLY A 142 -15.32 0.01 -10.09
C GLY A 142 -14.14 -0.95 -9.88
N LEU A 143 -14.19 -2.14 -10.48
CA LEU A 143 -13.11 -3.13 -10.40
C LEU A 143 -11.88 -2.68 -11.22
N GLY A 144 -12.09 -2.05 -12.36
CA GLY A 144 -11.03 -1.42 -13.14
C GLY A 144 -10.33 -0.32 -12.34
N CYS A 145 -11.09 0.57 -11.69
CA CYS A 145 -10.55 1.62 -10.83
C CYS A 145 -9.80 1.04 -9.62
N LEU A 146 -10.32 -0.01 -8.98
CA LEU A 146 -9.63 -0.75 -7.92
C LEU A 146 -8.27 -1.31 -8.41
N THR A 147 -8.25 -1.85 -9.64
CA THR A 147 -7.03 -2.40 -10.24
C THR A 147 -6.01 -1.29 -10.56
N LEU A 148 -6.47 -0.18 -11.12
CA LEU A 148 -5.65 0.99 -11.47
C LEU A 148 -5.15 1.77 -10.24
N ALA A 149 -5.76 1.58 -9.06
CA ALA A 149 -5.24 2.11 -7.80
C ALA A 149 -3.85 1.52 -7.46
N GLY A 150 -3.50 0.34 -8.00
CA GLY A 150 -2.14 -0.19 -7.93
C GLY A 150 -1.78 -0.88 -6.62
N HIS A 151 -2.76 -1.57 -6.01
CA HIS A 151 -2.53 -2.34 -4.77
C HIS A 151 -3.07 -3.78 -4.89
N PRO A 152 -2.27 -4.72 -5.42
CA PRO A 152 -2.68 -6.10 -5.74
C PRO A 152 -3.24 -6.90 -4.56
N GLU A 153 -2.71 -6.71 -3.34
CA GLU A 153 -3.20 -7.45 -2.18
C GLU A 153 -4.66 -7.10 -1.84
N ILE A 154 -5.03 -5.81 -1.91
CA ILE A 154 -6.40 -5.34 -1.68
C ILE A 154 -7.30 -5.73 -2.85
N LEU A 155 -6.79 -5.75 -4.09
CA LEU A 155 -7.51 -6.33 -5.23
C LEU A 155 -7.86 -7.80 -4.96
N TYR A 156 -6.89 -8.61 -4.51
CA TYR A 156 -7.09 -10.01 -4.18
C TYR A 156 -8.10 -10.21 -3.05
N TYR A 157 -7.94 -9.49 -1.92
CA TYR A 157 -8.89 -9.57 -0.80
C TYR A 157 -10.30 -9.10 -1.18
N THR A 158 -10.42 -8.09 -2.05
CA THR A 158 -11.71 -7.62 -2.56
C THR A 158 -12.37 -8.68 -3.44
N LEU A 159 -11.64 -9.31 -4.36
CA LEU A 159 -12.14 -10.41 -5.18
C LEU A 159 -12.58 -11.60 -4.32
N LEU A 160 -11.84 -11.91 -3.25
CA LEU A 160 -12.21 -12.96 -2.30
C LEU A 160 -13.53 -12.64 -1.58
N VAL A 161 -13.69 -11.42 -1.06
CA VAL A 161 -14.94 -10.99 -0.40
C VAL A 161 -16.10 -10.95 -1.40
N MET A 162 -15.88 -10.50 -2.63
CA MET A 162 -16.86 -10.53 -3.72
C MET A 162 -17.30 -11.95 -4.03
N ALA A 163 -16.36 -12.88 -4.19
CA ALA A 163 -16.65 -14.29 -4.48
C ALA A 163 -17.42 -14.96 -3.34
N ALA A 164 -17.01 -14.73 -2.09
CA ALA A 164 -17.71 -15.24 -0.91
C ALA A 164 -19.15 -14.70 -0.83
N TYR A 165 -19.34 -13.39 -1.04
CA TYR A 165 -20.67 -12.76 -1.01
C TYR A 165 -21.55 -13.25 -2.17
N ALA A 166 -21.00 -13.31 -3.37
CA ALA A 166 -21.68 -13.81 -4.56
C ALA A 166 -22.11 -15.26 -4.40
N GLY A 167 -21.21 -16.14 -3.93
CA GLY A 167 -21.49 -17.55 -3.67
C GLY A 167 -22.58 -17.73 -2.63
N TRP A 168 -22.48 -17.02 -1.49
CA TRP A 168 -23.51 -17.01 -0.45
C TRP A 168 -24.88 -16.62 -1.01
N ARG A 169 -24.97 -15.48 -1.72
CA ARG A 169 -26.24 -14.98 -2.27
C ARG A 169 -26.80 -15.89 -3.36
N TRP A 170 -25.95 -16.39 -4.24
CA TRP A 170 -26.36 -17.31 -5.31
C TRP A 170 -26.90 -18.63 -4.76
N LEU A 171 -26.23 -19.24 -3.78
CA LEU A 171 -26.68 -20.48 -3.15
C LEU A 171 -28.04 -20.31 -2.45
N ILE A 172 -28.20 -19.22 -1.70
CA ILE A 172 -29.41 -19.00 -0.89
C ILE A 172 -30.61 -18.64 -1.75
N LEU A 173 -30.46 -17.71 -2.70
CA LEU A 173 -31.55 -17.29 -3.57
C LEU A 173 -31.82 -18.31 -4.69
N GLY A 174 -30.80 -19.05 -5.14
CA GLY A 174 -30.90 -20.09 -6.16
C GLY A 174 -31.49 -21.41 -5.65
N TRP A 175 -31.51 -21.64 -4.33
CA TRP A 175 -31.99 -22.90 -3.75
C TRP A 175 -33.42 -23.27 -4.17
N SER A 176 -34.34 -22.30 -4.24
CA SER A 176 -35.72 -22.56 -4.69
C SER A 176 -35.77 -22.95 -6.17
N LEU A 177 -35.02 -22.25 -7.01
CA LEU A 177 -34.94 -22.49 -8.46
C LEU A 177 -34.27 -23.83 -8.77
N TRP A 178 -33.31 -24.26 -7.95
CA TRP A 178 -32.68 -25.58 -8.05
C TRP A 178 -33.69 -26.70 -7.78
N ARG A 179 -34.54 -26.55 -6.74
CA ARG A 179 -35.64 -27.48 -6.47
C ARG A 179 -36.67 -27.52 -7.59
N GLU A 180 -36.93 -26.39 -8.22
CA GLU A 180 -37.85 -26.24 -9.37
C GLU A 180 -37.22 -26.68 -10.71
N ARG A 181 -35.96 -27.15 -10.71
CA ARG A 181 -35.21 -27.57 -11.91
C ARG A 181 -35.09 -26.47 -12.97
N ALA A 182 -35.08 -25.20 -12.56
CA ALA A 182 -34.92 -24.04 -13.45
C ALA A 182 -33.45 -23.72 -13.75
N TRP A 183 -32.68 -24.71 -14.21
CA TRP A 183 -31.22 -24.65 -14.37
C TRP A 183 -30.74 -23.49 -15.26
N GLY A 184 -31.50 -23.13 -16.29
CA GLY A 184 -31.16 -22.01 -17.18
C GLY A 184 -31.12 -20.64 -16.49
N ARG A 185 -31.80 -20.47 -15.35
CA ARG A 185 -31.70 -19.24 -14.53
C ARG A 185 -30.54 -19.29 -13.55
N LEU A 186 -30.11 -20.49 -13.14
CA LEU A 186 -29.01 -20.66 -12.19
C LEU A 186 -27.64 -20.30 -12.79
N ILE A 187 -27.49 -20.41 -14.12
CA ILE A 187 -26.23 -20.07 -14.82
C ILE A 187 -26.05 -18.57 -15.09
N GLN A 188 -27.13 -17.78 -15.06
CA GLN A 188 -27.05 -16.35 -15.39
C GLN A 188 -26.23 -15.53 -14.37
N PRO A 189 -26.40 -15.70 -13.03
CA PRO A 189 -25.59 -14.96 -12.07
C PRO A 189 -24.08 -15.22 -12.21
N PRO A 190 -23.59 -16.48 -12.25
CA PRO A 190 -22.17 -16.74 -12.47
C PRO A 190 -21.66 -16.13 -13.78
N ALA A 191 -22.43 -16.17 -14.87
CA ALA A 191 -22.04 -15.56 -16.14
C ALA A 191 -21.90 -14.03 -16.05
N TRP A 192 -22.86 -13.34 -15.41
CA TRP A 192 -22.78 -11.89 -15.20
C TRP A 192 -21.61 -11.49 -14.30
N LEU A 193 -21.36 -12.28 -13.25
CA LEU A 193 -20.26 -12.03 -12.33
C LEU A 193 -18.90 -12.28 -12.99
N LEU A 194 -18.78 -13.33 -13.79
CA LEU A 194 -17.58 -13.58 -14.58
C LEU A 194 -17.35 -12.45 -15.58
N ALA A 195 -18.39 -11.99 -16.28
CA ALA A 195 -18.30 -10.84 -17.17
C ALA A 195 -17.85 -9.57 -16.43
N LEU A 196 -18.37 -9.31 -15.22
CA LEU A 196 -17.94 -8.18 -14.39
C LEU A 196 -16.46 -8.26 -14.07
N VAL A 197 -15.99 -9.43 -13.62
CA VAL A 197 -14.58 -9.63 -13.23
C VAL A 197 -13.66 -9.49 -14.44
N VAL A 198 -13.98 -10.17 -15.55
CA VAL A 198 -13.19 -10.12 -16.78
C VAL A 198 -13.12 -8.70 -17.32
N LEU A 199 -14.26 -8.02 -17.50
CA LEU A 199 -14.29 -6.66 -18.04
C LEU A 199 -13.62 -5.66 -17.10
N GLY A 200 -13.77 -5.82 -15.78
CA GLY A 200 -13.10 -4.96 -14.81
C GLY A 200 -11.58 -5.13 -14.81
N LEU A 201 -11.08 -6.37 -14.86
CA LEU A 201 -9.63 -6.62 -14.98
C LEU A 201 -9.09 -6.15 -16.33
N MET A 202 -9.86 -6.30 -17.42
CA MET A 202 -9.49 -5.76 -18.72
C MET A 202 -9.29 -4.24 -18.65
N LEU A 203 -10.22 -3.49 -18.04
CA LEU A 203 -10.06 -2.04 -17.86
C LEU A 203 -8.79 -1.64 -17.09
N GLY A 204 -8.34 -2.48 -16.15
CA GLY A 204 -7.10 -2.28 -15.39
C GLY A 204 -5.84 -2.90 -16.00
N ALA A 205 -5.95 -3.59 -17.13
CA ALA A 205 -4.88 -4.42 -17.70
C ALA A 205 -3.62 -3.62 -18.08
N ILE A 206 -3.75 -2.37 -18.51
CA ILE A 206 -2.62 -1.46 -18.81
C ILE A 206 -1.65 -1.31 -17.62
N GLN A 207 -2.16 -1.45 -16.40
CA GLN A 207 -1.37 -1.41 -15.18
C GLN A 207 -1.06 -2.81 -14.64
N PHE A 208 -2.06 -3.71 -14.67
CA PHE A 208 -1.97 -5.02 -14.03
C PHE A 208 -1.04 -6.00 -14.76
N ILE A 209 -1.03 -6.00 -16.10
CA ILE A 209 -0.18 -6.94 -16.87
C ILE A 209 1.31 -6.59 -16.71
N PRO A 210 1.75 -5.32 -16.87
CA PRO A 210 3.13 -4.95 -16.58
C PRO A 210 3.53 -5.21 -15.12
N PHE A 211 2.64 -4.93 -14.17
CA PHE A 211 2.88 -5.25 -12.76
C PHE A 211 3.15 -6.74 -12.56
N TYR A 212 2.34 -7.60 -13.19
CA TYR A 212 2.48 -9.05 -13.09
C TYR A 212 3.82 -9.54 -13.67
N GLU A 213 4.25 -9.01 -14.83
CA GLU A 213 5.55 -9.33 -15.44
C GLU A 213 6.72 -8.99 -14.50
N VAL A 214 6.73 -7.78 -13.94
CA VAL A 214 7.82 -7.35 -13.04
C VAL A 214 7.73 -8.05 -11.67
N GLY A 215 6.53 -8.38 -11.22
CA GLY A 215 6.29 -9.14 -9.99
C GLY A 215 6.95 -10.53 -9.99
N GLN A 216 7.09 -11.16 -11.17
CA GLN A 216 7.74 -12.46 -11.36
C GLN A 216 9.29 -12.41 -11.29
N VAL A 217 9.87 -11.23 -11.14
CA VAL A 217 11.32 -11.04 -11.02
C VAL A 217 11.67 -10.17 -9.81
N ASN A 218 10.71 -9.96 -8.90
CA ASN A 218 10.87 -9.17 -7.69
C ASN A 218 11.58 -10.00 -6.59
N PHE A 219 12.40 -9.37 -5.74
CA PHE A 219 13.11 -10.11 -4.68
C PHE A 219 12.20 -10.89 -3.71
N ARG A 220 10.96 -10.44 -3.53
CA ARG A 220 9.98 -11.00 -2.57
C ARG A 220 9.30 -12.30 -3.01
N GLU A 221 9.70 -12.94 -4.10
CA GLU A 221 9.14 -14.26 -4.40
C GLU A 221 9.58 -15.31 -3.37
N GLY A 222 8.60 -15.91 -2.71
CA GLY A 222 8.79 -16.94 -1.70
C GLY A 222 7.51 -17.12 -0.89
N ALA A 223 7.13 -18.37 -0.62
CA ALA A 223 6.00 -18.67 0.26
C ALA A 223 6.47 -18.61 1.71
N ASN A 224 5.85 -17.76 2.53
CA ASN A 224 6.07 -17.82 3.98
C ASN A 224 5.28 -18.96 4.60
N SER A 225 5.81 -19.54 5.67
CA SER A 225 5.10 -20.54 6.45
C SER A 225 3.85 -19.94 7.09
N LEU A 226 2.84 -20.78 7.35
CA LEU A 226 1.65 -20.35 8.08
C LEU A 226 1.98 -19.75 9.46
N ALA A 227 3.04 -20.23 10.12
CA ALA A 227 3.46 -19.71 11.41
C ALA A 227 3.99 -18.27 11.32
N GLU A 228 4.81 -17.97 10.31
CA GLU A 228 5.33 -16.61 10.05
C GLU A 228 4.19 -15.65 9.72
N ILE A 229 3.28 -16.04 8.81
CA ILE A 229 2.13 -15.20 8.42
C ILE A 229 1.28 -14.88 9.64
N ARG A 230 0.97 -15.88 10.48
CA ARG A 230 0.20 -15.68 11.71
C ARG A 230 0.92 -14.80 12.73
N GLY A 231 2.26 -14.82 12.75
CA GLY A 231 3.09 -13.95 13.58
C GLY A 231 2.94 -12.46 13.28
N TRP A 232 2.49 -12.10 12.07
CA TRP A 232 2.17 -10.72 11.70
C TRP A 232 0.74 -10.30 12.05
N GLY A 233 -0.06 -11.18 12.66
CA GLY A 233 -1.36 -10.85 13.22
C GLY A 233 -1.27 -9.87 14.40
N PHE A 234 -2.41 -9.32 14.80
CA PHE A 234 -2.50 -8.48 15.98
C PHE A 234 -2.18 -9.27 17.25
N PRO A 235 -1.38 -8.70 18.18
CA PRO A 235 -1.28 -9.26 19.51
C PRO A 235 -2.64 -9.15 20.21
N GLU A 236 -3.03 -10.17 20.99
CA GLU A 236 -4.38 -10.30 21.60
C GLU A 236 -4.80 -9.04 22.37
N ARG A 237 -3.88 -8.45 23.14
CA ARG A 237 -4.09 -7.21 23.90
C ARG A 237 -4.55 -6.01 23.06
N ARG A 238 -4.32 -6.02 21.75
CA ARG A 238 -4.78 -4.97 20.83
C ARG A 238 -6.31 -4.93 20.69
N ILE A 239 -7.04 -5.95 21.14
CA ILE A 239 -8.52 -5.93 21.18
C ILE A 239 -9.07 -4.68 21.93
N LEU A 240 -8.33 -4.17 22.91
CA LEU A 240 -8.69 -2.95 23.66
C LEU A 240 -8.83 -1.73 22.74
N THR A 241 -8.13 -1.69 21.60
CA THR A 241 -8.18 -0.58 20.64
C THR A 241 -9.51 -0.47 19.88
N LEU A 242 -10.40 -1.46 20.01
CA LEU A 242 -11.81 -1.33 19.58
C LEU A 242 -12.59 -0.31 20.42
N LEU A 243 -12.19 -0.11 21.68
CA LEU A 243 -12.84 0.80 22.63
C LEU A 243 -11.97 2.01 22.97
N LEU A 244 -10.66 1.81 23.11
CA LEU A 244 -9.66 2.81 23.47
C LEU A 244 -8.52 2.79 22.43
N PRO A 245 -8.70 3.47 21.28
CA PRO A 245 -7.77 3.37 20.14
C PRO A 245 -6.34 3.81 20.46
N ASP A 246 -6.20 4.79 21.34
CA ASP A 246 -4.93 5.39 21.76
C ASP A 246 -4.30 4.74 23.00
N PHE A 247 -4.84 3.60 23.46
CA PHE A 247 -4.35 2.93 24.68
C PHE A 247 -2.84 2.62 24.59
N PHE A 248 -2.35 2.18 23.43
CA PHE A 248 -0.94 1.85 23.19
C PHE A 248 -0.11 3.04 22.67
N GLY A 249 -0.61 4.26 22.85
CA GLY A 249 -0.02 5.47 22.30
C GLY A 249 -0.65 5.88 20.97
N ASN A 250 -0.34 7.10 20.57
CA ASN A 250 -0.67 7.67 19.27
C ASN A 250 0.56 8.44 18.76
N PRO A 251 1.04 8.17 17.54
CA PRO A 251 2.22 8.84 17.00
C PRO A 251 2.06 10.36 16.83
N SER A 252 0.83 10.91 16.81
CA SER A 252 0.60 12.36 16.82
C SER A 252 0.56 12.99 18.21
N HIS A 253 0.64 12.19 19.29
CA HIS A 253 0.69 12.69 20.66
C HIS A 253 2.15 12.87 21.11
N HIS A 254 2.62 14.12 21.05
CA HIS A 254 3.97 14.53 21.50
C HIS A 254 4.03 15.04 22.94
N SER A 255 2.87 15.20 23.58
CA SER A 255 2.71 15.58 24.98
C SER A 255 1.43 14.96 25.55
N TYR A 256 1.31 14.96 26.88
CA TYR A 256 0.08 14.60 27.58
C TYR A 256 -0.31 15.73 28.56
N TYR A 257 -1.60 15.82 28.88
CA TYR A 257 -2.08 16.71 29.92
C TYR A 257 -1.93 16.01 31.27
N ASP A 258 -1.10 16.55 32.16
CA ASP A 258 -0.88 15.96 33.47
C ASP A 258 -1.96 16.42 34.45
N LEU A 259 -2.76 15.47 34.95
CA LEU A 259 -3.89 15.75 35.82
C LEU A 259 -3.50 16.22 37.23
N PHE A 260 -2.25 16.05 37.63
CA PHE A 260 -1.79 16.40 38.97
C PHE A 260 -1.16 17.80 39.01
N SER A 261 -0.31 18.14 38.03
CA SER A 261 0.25 19.48 37.90
C SER A 261 -0.68 20.47 37.20
N GLY A 262 -1.55 20.00 36.29
CA GLY A 262 -2.35 20.83 35.40
C GLY A 262 -1.60 21.31 34.14
N ASP A 263 -0.35 20.88 33.95
CA ASP A 263 0.48 21.28 32.83
C ASP A 263 0.39 20.31 31.65
N ARG A 264 0.72 20.79 30.44
CA ARG A 264 1.01 19.91 29.30
C ARG A 264 2.48 19.51 29.33
N VAL A 265 2.74 18.22 29.52
CA VAL A 265 4.09 17.68 29.67
C VAL A 265 4.51 16.95 28.38
N PRO A 266 5.63 17.33 27.74
CA PRO A 266 6.14 16.64 26.56
C PRO A 266 6.69 15.24 26.90
N PHE A 267 6.62 14.29 25.96
CA PHE A 267 7.21 12.96 26.12
C PHE A 267 8.75 13.01 25.96
N THR A 268 9.47 13.48 26.98
CA THR A 268 10.93 13.63 26.94
C THR A 268 11.67 12.41 27.44
N THR A 269 11.19 11.81 28.54
CA THR A 269 11.89 10.72 29.24
C THR A 269 10.94 9.61 29.65
N ASN A 270 11.44 8.39 29.61
CA ASN A 270 10.80 7.17 30.08
C ASN A 270 11.06 6.97 31.60
N LEU A 271 10.62 5.84 32.16
CA LEU A 271 10.79 5.54 33.59
C LEU A 271 12.27 5.51 34.03
N ALA A 272 13.18 5.14 33.13
CA ALA A 272 14.62 5.08 33.38
C ALA A 272 15.32 6.44 33.19
N GLY A 273 14.59 7.52 32.92
CA GLY A 273 15.17 8.84 32.63
C GLY A 273 15.82 8.95 31.25
N GLN A 274 15.52 8.01 30.35
CA GLN A 274 16.07 7.94 28.99
C GLN A 274 15.00 8.32 27.96
N VAL A 275 15.41 8.65 26.73
CA VAL A 275 14.46 8.86 25.63
C VAL A 275 13.72 7.56 25.32
N ASN A 276 12.43 7.66 24.95
CA ASN A 276 11.65 6.49 24.54
C ASN A 276 12.36 5.74 23.39
N PRO A 277 12.61 4.43 23.51
CA PRO A 277 13.29 3.63 22.47
C PRO A 277 12.53 3.59 21.14
N HIS A 278 11.24 3.91 21.15
CA HIS A 278 10.39 4.02 19.95
C HIS A 278 10.42 5.42 19.31
N GLY A 279 11.23 6.34 19.82
CA GLY A 279 11.46 7.68 19.26
C GLY A 279 11.30 8.80 20.28
N ALA A 280 12.02 9.90 20.08
CA ALA A 280 11.86 11.11 20.89
C ALA A 280 10.44 11.67 20.75
N PHE A 281 9.87 12.23 21.84
CA PHE A 281 8.52 12.80 21.85
C PHE A 281 7.43 11.81 21.44
N SER A 282 7.63 10.52 21.69
CA SER A 282 6.70 9.45 21.29
C SER A 282 5.92 8.92 22.49
N SER A 283 4.61 8.80 22.33
CA SER A 283 3.72 8.11 23.28
C SER A 283 3.59 6.61 23.00
N ASN A 284 4.20 6.11 21.91
CA ASN A 284 4.02 4.72 21.46
C ASN A 284 4.77 3.74 22.36
N TRP A 285 4.12 2.60 22.63
CA TRP A 285 4.72 1.51 23.40
C TRP A 285 4.22 0.14 22.94
N GLY A 286 5.16 -0.72 22.55
CA GLY A 286 5.00 -2.17 22.39
C GLY A 286 3.94 -2.71 21.43
N ILE A 287 3.19 -1.86 20.70
CA ILE A 287 2.22 -2.26 19.66
C ILE A 287 2.13 -1.21 18.55
N LYS A 288 2.20 -1.67 17.30
CA LYS A 288 2.00 -0.84 16.09
C LYS A 288 0.50 -0.64 15.80
N ASN A 289 -0.18 0.22 16.55
CA ASN A 289 -1.63 0.51 16.39
C ASN A 289 -1.96 1.47 15.22
N TYR A 290 -1.06 2.39 14.88
CA TYR A 290 -1.26 3.43 13.86
C TYR A 290 -0.38 3.25 12.60
N VAL A 291 -0.80 2.36 11.70
CA VAL A 291 -0.43 2.24 10.26
C VAL A 291 -1.69 1.63 9.58
N GLU A 292 -1.60 0.56 8.80
CA GLU A 292 -2.73 -0.12 8.15
C GLU A 292 -3.61 -0.96 9.11
N GLY A 293 -3.50 -0.73 10.42
CA GLY A 293 -4.14 -1.55 11.46
C GLY A 293 -5.06 -0.78 12.41
N GLY A 294 -5.47 0.45 12.07
CA GLY A 294 -6.43 1.19 12.88
C GLY A 294 -7.79 0.47 12.92
N ILE A 295 -8.09 -0.26 13.98
CA ILE A 295 -9.32 -1.09 14.07
C ILE A 295 -10.50 -0.34 14.68
N TYR A 296 -10.36 0.94 15.02
CA TYR A 296 -11.42 1.69 15.68
C TYR A 296 -12.58 2.00 14.73
N LEU A 297 -13.80 1.59 15.10
CA LEU A 297 -15.00 1.71 14.26
C LEU A 297 -16.05 2.65 14.86
N GLY A 298 -15.76 3.24 16.03
CA GLY A 298 -16.67 4.07 16.83
C GLY A 298 -17.49 3.25 17.84
N ILE A 299 -17.78 3.83 19.01
CA ILE A 299 -18.51 3.13 20.07
C ILE A 299 -19.99 2.93 19.72
N LEU A 300 -20.66 3.98 19.21
CA LEU A 300 -22.06 3.86 18.81
C LEU A 300 -22.25 2.82 17.68
N PRO A 301 -21.43 2.81 16.61
CA PRO A 301 -21.48 1.76 15.59
C PRO A 301 -21.35 0.34 16.15
N LEU A 302 -20.43 0.10 17.10
CA LEU A 302 -20.30 -1.20 17.76
C LEU A 302 -21.57 -1.59 18.54
N LEU A 303 -22.16 -0.65 19.29
CA LEU A 303 -23.41 -0.88 20.02
C LEU A 303 -24.58 -1.18 19.06
N LEU A 304 -24.69 -0.46 17.94
CA LEU A 304 -25.72 -0.68 16.93
C LEU A 304 -25.52 -2.00 16.19
N ALA A 305 -24.27 -2.38 15.88
CA ALA A 305 -23.98 -3.69 15.32
C ALA A 305 -24.40 -4.82 16.29
N GLY A 306 -24.10 -4.68 17.58
CA GLY A 306 -24.58 -5.61 18.62
C GLY A 306 -26.11 -5.70 18.69
N LEU A 307 -26.81 -4.56 18.56
CA LEU A 307 -28.27 -4.53 18.49
C LEU A 307 -28.80 -5.30 17.26
N ALA A 308 -28.18 -5.14 16.10
CA ALA A 308 -28.56 -5.87 14.89
C ALA A 308 -28.39 -7.39 15.08
N LEU A 309 -27.27 -7.83 15.64
CA LEU A 309 -26.99 -9.24 15.93
C LEU A 309 -28.01 -9.83 16.89
N TRP A 310 -28.31 -9.11 17.98
CA TRP A 310 -29.31 -9.53 18.95
C TRP A 310 -30.68 -9.74 18.30
N GLN A 311 -31.12 -8.78 17.48
CA GLN A 311 -32.42 -8.87 16.82
C GLN A 311 -32.48 -9.98 15.80
N MET A 312 -31.42 -10.20 15.06
CA MET A 312 -31.32 -11.31 14.12
C MET A 312 -31.42 -12.65 14.86
N ALA A 313 -30.75 -12.79 16.01
CA ALA A 313 -30.84 -13.97 16.86
C ALA A 313 -32.26 -14.19 17.42
N VAL A 314 -32.86 -13.16 18.04
CA VAL A 314 -34.21 -13.24 18.60
C VAL A 314 -35.26 -13.49 17.52
N GLY A 315 -35.19 -12.79 16.39
CA GLY A 315 -36.10 -12.98 15.26
C GLY A 315 -36.03 -14.38 14.67
N THR A 316 -34.83 -14.98 14.67
CA THR A 316 -34.62 -16.38 14.25
C THR A 316 -35.20 -17.36 15.27
N LEU A 317 -34.99 -17.14 16.57
CA LEU A 317 -35.53 -17.99 17.64
C LEU A 317 -37.06 -17.91 17.75
N ALA A 318 -37.66 -16.75 17.50
CA ALA A 318 -39.10 -16.53 17.57
C ALA A 318 -39.88 -17.29 16.48
N ARG A 319 -39.26 -17.62 15.34
CA ARG A 319 -39.91 -18.37 14.26
C ARG A 319 -40.05 -19.84 14.64
N ARG A 320 -41.25 -20.42 14.52
CA ARG A 320 -41.50 -21.85 14.80
C ARG A 320 -41.01 -22.78 13.69
N THR A 321 -41.06 -22.32 12.43
CA THR A 321 -40.60 -23.05 11.24
C THR A 321 -39.73 -22.14 10.36
N GLY A 322 -38.84 -22.72 9.55
CA GLY A 322 -38.01 -21.95 8.61
C GLY A 322 -36.96 -21.03 9.26
N ARG A 323 -36.52 -21.33 10.50
CA ARG A 323 -35.48 -20.56 11.22
C ARG A 323 -34.20 -20.42 10.41
N LEU A 324 -33.68 -21.54 9.92
CA LEU A 324 -32.46 -21.59 9.13
C LEU A 324 -32.60 -20.75 7.85
N THR A 325 -33.71 -20.88 7.13
CA THR A 325 -33.97 -20.11 5.91
C THR A 325 -34.04 -18.62 6.18
N HIS A 326 -34.71 -18.18 7.26
CA HIS A 326 -34.70 -16.78 7.66
C HIS A 326 -33.29 -16.26 7.96
N LEU A 327 -32.53 -17.00 8.76
CA LEU A 327 -31.17 -16.63 9.13
C LEU A 327 -30.30 -16.51 7.87
N LEU A 328 -30.31 -17.52 7.00
CA LEU A 328 -29.49 -17.52 5.79
C LEU A 328 -29.90 -16.41 4.80
N THR A 329 -31.20 -16.12 4.66
CA THR A 329 -31.68 -15.10 3.71
C THR A 329 -31.49 -13.66 4.19
N HIS A 330 -31.34 -13.44 5.50
CA HIS A 330 -31.09 -12.10 6.04
C HIS A 330 -29.70 -11.59 5.59
N PRO A 331 -29.59 -10.44 4.89
CA PRO A 331 -28.30 -10.02 4.36
C PRO A 331 -27.25 -9.74 5.46
N GLY A 332 -27.68 -9.34 6.66
CA GLY A 332 -26.82 -9.17 7.84
C GLY A 332 -26.07 -10.44 8.28
N SER A 333 -26.55 -11.63 7.92
CA SER A 333 -25.90 -12.90 8.32
C SER A 333 -24.56 -13.10 7.65
N PHE A 334 -24.43 -12.70 6.38
CA PHE A 334 -23.15 -12.74 5.69
C PHE A 334 -22.13 -11.82 6.38
N PHE A 335 -22.52 -10.57 6.67
CA PHE A 335 -21.63 -9.60 7.33
C PHE A 335 -21.28 -10.01 8.76
N THR A 336 -22.18 -10.71 9.44
CA THR A 336 -21.89 -11.32 10.75
C THR A 336 -20.79 -12.37 10.62
N LEU A 337 -20.95 -13.32 9.69
CA LEU A 337 -19.97 -14.38 9.47
C LEU A 337 -18.62 -13.82 8.99
N LEU A 338 -18.65 -12.88 8.06
CA LEU A 338 -17.45 -12.20 7.56
C LEU A 338 -16.76 -11.39 8.66
N SER A 339 -17.51 -10.73 9.56
CA SER A 339 -16.91 -10.03 10.71
C SER A 339 -16.20 -10.98 11.67
N PHE A 340 -16.77 -12.16 11.92
CA PHE A 340 -16.16 -13.21 12.74
C PHE A 340 -14.84 -13.70 12.13
N PHE A 341 -14.85 -14.08 10.84
CA PHE A 341 -13.64 -14.52 10.15
C PHE A 341 -12.60 -13.41 10.03
N SER A 342 -13.04 -12.17 9.73
CA SER A 342 -12.13 -11.03 9.66
C SER A 342 -11.43 -10.79 10.99
N LEU A 343 -12.15 -10.81 12.13
CA LEU A 343 -11.54 -10.74 13.46
C LEU A 343 -10.57 -11.90 13.71
N ALA A 344 -10.98 -13.13 13.40
CA ALA A 344 -10.13 -14.30 13.56
C ALA A 344 -8.83 -14.19 12.73
N PHE A 345 -8.90 -13.63 11.53
CA PHE A 345 -7.74 -13.44 10.66
C PHE A 345 -6.86 -12.29 11.16
N ILE A 346 -7.44 -11.15 11.55
CA ILE A 346 -6.72 -10.00 12.10
C ILE A 346 -5.78 -10.42 13.24
N PHE A 347 -6.25 -11.27 14.16
CA PHE A 347 -5.47 -11.76 15.30
C PHE A 347 -4.60 -13.00 14.99
N GLY A 348 -4.41 -13.37 13.72
CA GLY A 348 -3.52 -14.46 13.33
C GLY A 348 -3.92 -15.84 13.89
N THR A 349 -5.22 -16.06 14.13
CA THR A 349 -5.70 -17.34 14.70
C THR A 349 -5.47 -18.51 13.73
N PRO A 350 -5.53 -19.78 14.20
CA PRO A 350 -5.41 -20.95 13.33
C PRO A 350 -6.43 -21.01 12.19
N LEU A 351 -7.55 -20.27 12.27
CA LEU A 351 -8.54 -20.21 11.19
C LEU A 351 -7.98 -19.65 9.88
N TYR A 352 -6.89 -18.87 9.93
CA TYR A 352 -6.22 -18.39 8.71
C TYR A 352 -5.73 -19.54 7.81
N ALA A 353 -5.57 -20.74 8.35
CA ALA A 353 -5.27 -21.96 7.59
C ALA A 353 -6.28 -22.24 6.46
N ILE A 354 -7.54 -21.82 6.63
CA ILE A 354 -8.58 -21.97 5.60
C ILE A 354 -8.19 -21.20 4.33
N LEU A 355 -7.69 -19.98 4.50
CA LEU A 355 -7.19 -19.18 3.38
C LEU A 355 -5.89 -19.79 2.87
N TYR A 356 -4.94 -20.05 3.78
CA TYR A 356 -3.59 -20.50 3.46
C TYR A 356 -3.55 -21.78 2.60
N TYR A 357 -4.33 -22.79 2.96
CA TYR A 357 -4.38 -24.06 2.23
C TYR A 357 -5.47 -24.10 1.16
N GLY A 358 -6.51 -23.26 1.28
CA GLY A 358 -7.67 -23.30 0.40
C GLY A 358 -7.56 -22.43 -0.85
N LEU A 359 -6.65 -21.46 -0.88
CA LEU A 359 -6.55 -20.47 -1.95
C LEU A 359 -5.12 -20.37 -2.53
N PRO A 360 -4.98 -20.27 -3.87
CA PRO A 360 -3.67 -20.09 -4.49
C PRO A 360 -3.11 -18.69 -4.19
N PHE A 361 -1.78 -18.58 -4.13
CA PHE A 361 -1.00 -17.34 -3.96
C PHE A 361 -1.18 -16.58 -2.64
N ILE A 362 -2.07 -17.02 -1.75
CA ILE A 362 -2.28 -16.44 -0.42
C ILE A 362 -1.01 -16.49 0.46
N ASN A 363 -0.14 -17.47 0.23
CA ASN A 363 1.13 -17.68 0.94
C ASN A 363 2.20 -16.64 0.57
N GLN A 364 1.93 -15.82 -0.45
CA GLN A 364 2.72 -14.64 -0.81
C GLN A 364 2.17 -13.35 -0.18
N LEU A 365 1.04 -13.42 0.54
CA LEU A 365 0.41 -12.28 1.22
C LEU A 365 0.77 -12.27 2.71
N HIS A 366 1.38 -11.17 3.17
CA HIS A 366 2.06 -11.10 4.47
C HIS A 366 1.30 -10.25 5.52
N SER A 367 -0.02 -10.13 5.37
CA SER A 367 -0.76 -9.07 6.07
C SER A 367 -2.13 -9.51 6.58
N PRO A 368 -2.21 -10.49 7.51
CA PRO A 368 -3.48 -10.90 8.11
C PRO A 368 -4.24 -9.74 8.78
N PHE A 369 -3.53 -8.74 9.29
CA PHE A 369 -4.15 -7.53 9.85
C PHE A 369 -4.95 -6.70 8.83
N ARG A 370 -4.71 -6.83 7.52
CA ARG A 370 -5.48 -6.08 6.50
C ARG A 370 -6.95 -6.49 6.44
N TRP A 371 -7.32 -7.62 7.05
CA TRP A 371 -8.72 -7.98 7.28
C TRP A 371 -9.50 -7.00 8.17
N VAL A 372 -8.87 -5.94 8.68
CA VAL A 372 -9.56 -4.77 9.24
C VAL A 372 -10.46 -4.08 8.20
N PHE A 373 -10.11 -4.02 6.91
CA PHE A 373 -10.93 -3.30 5.93
C PHE A 373 -12.28 -4.00 5.63
N PRO A 374 -12.37 -5.33 5.44
CA PRO A 374 -13.66 -6.01 5.31
C PRO A 374 -14.45 -5.97 6.62
N LEU A 375 -13.79 -6.08 7.77
CA LEU A 375 -14.42 -5.90 9.08
C LEU A 375 -15.08 -4.52 9.19
N SER A 376 -14.41 -3.47 8.73
CA SER A 376 -14.92 -2.09 8.78
C SER A 376 -16.23 -1.94 8.01
N LEU A 377 -16.32 -2.53 6.80
CA LEU A 377 -17.58 -2.54 6.04
C LEU A 377 -18.65 -3.38 6.74
N CYS A 378 -18.29 -4.55 7.28
CA CYS A 378 -19.24 -5.42 7.98
C CYS A 378 -19.88 -4.73 9.17
N VAL A 379 -19.07 -4.09 10.02
CA VAL A 379 -19.58 -3.36 11.20
C VAL A 379 -20.39 -2.14 10.76
N ALA A 380 -19.98 -1.41 9.71
CA ALA A 380 -20.77 -0.32 9.18
C ALA A 380 -22.17 -0.78 8.73
N VAL A 381 -22.25 -1.89 7.98
CA VAL A 381 -23.52 -2.46 7.51
C VAL A 381 -24.38 -2.97 8.67
N LEU A 382 -23.78 -3.69 9.63
CA LEU A 382 -24.47 -4.18 10.82
C LEU A 382 -24.97 -3.02 11.70
N ALA A 383 -24.16 -1.97 11.86
CA ALA A 383 -24.56 -0.74 12.54
C ALA A 383 -25.74 -0.07 11.82
N GLY A 384 -25.76 -0.07 10.48
CA GLY A 384 -26.91 0.37 9.69
C GLY A 384 -28.18 -0.42 9.98
N TYR A 385 -28.11 -1.76 10.06
CA TYR A 385 -29.24 -2.59 10.46
C TYR A 385 -29.71 -2.30 11.88
N GLY A 386 -28.79 -2.03 12.81
CA GLY A 386 -29.11 -1.59 14.16
C GLY A 386 -29.78 -0.21 14.19
N ALA A 387 -29.28 0.71 13.36
CA ALA A 387 -29.80 2.07 13.21
C ALA A 387 -31.22 2.12 12.64
N GLU A 388 -31.59 1.16 11.79
CA GLU A 388 -32.95 1.05 11.23
C GLU A 388 -34.03 1.04 12.31
N GLN A 389 -33.66 0.58 13.51
CA GLN A 389 -34.55 0.45 14.67
C GLN A 389 -34.61 1.71 15.51
N LEU A 390 -33.68 2.64 15.31
CA LEU A 390 -33.77 4.00 15.87
C LEU A 390 -34.87 4.82 15.17
N ALA A 391 -35.42 4.32 14.06
CA ALA A 391 -36.58 4.93 13.41
C ALA A 391 -37.81 4.81 14.32
N GLU A 392 -38.65 5.84 14.30
CA GLU A 392 -39.75 6.06 15.25
C GLU A 392 -40.58 4.80 15.54
N GLY A 393 -40.56 4.37 16.81
CA GLY A 393 -41.36 3.25 17.31
C GLY A 393 -40.84 1.84 16.98
N GLY A 394 -39.72 1.71 16.24
CA GLY A 394 -39.13 0.41 15.88
C GLY A 394 -38.37 -0.26 17.01
N LEU A 395 -37.78 0.53 17.92
CA LEU A 395 -36.94 -0.01 18.99
C LEU A 395 -37.77 -0.67 20.09
N ASN A 396 -37.48 -1.95 20.35
CA ASN A 396 -38.04 -2.66 21.50
C ASN A 396 -37.75 -1.90 22.80
N LYS A 397 -38.80 -1.61 23.59
CA LYS A 397 -38.69 -0.84 24.85
C LYS A 397 -37.64 -1.40 25.82
N ARG A 398 -37.43 -2.71 25.89
CA ARG A 398 -36.39 -3.30 26.75
C ARG A 398 -35.00 -3.08 26.19
N LEU A 399 -34.81 -3.27 24.88
CA LEU A 399 -33.51 -3.07 24.23
C LEU A 399 -33.10 -1.60 24.21
N GLY A 400 -34.02 -0.68 23.96
CA GLY A 400 -33.74 0.74 24.10
C GLY A 400 -33.41 1.14 25.53
N ALA A 401 -34.01 0.49 26.54
CA ALA A 401 -33.67 0.75 27.95
C ALA A 401 -32.27 0.22 28.28
N LEU A 402 -31.94 -0.98 27.77
CA LEU A 402 -30.62 -1.58 27.93
C LEU A 402 -29.53 -0.73 27.25
N GLY A 403 -29.73 -0.33 25.99
CA GLY A 403 -28.78 0.54 25.29
C GLY A 403 -28.60 1.89 25.99
N MET A 404 -29.68 2.49 26.49
CA MET A 404 -29.62 3.70 27.31
C MET A 404 -28.89 3.47 28.65
N ALA A 405 -29.09 2.32 29.31
CA ALA A 405 -28.41 1.99 30.56
C ALA A 405 -26.92 1.71 30.35
N ILE A 406 -26.54 1.02 29.27
CA ILE A 406 -25.14 0.81 28.88
C ILE A 406 -24.48 2.15 28.58
N GLY A 407 -25.13 3.02 27.81
CA GLY A 407 -24.59 4.33 27.46
C GLY A 407 -24.51 5.29 28.65
N LEU A 408 -25.66 5.68 29.23
CA LEU A 408 -25.72 6.63 30.34
C LEU A 408 -25.09 6.07 31.61
N GLY A 409 -25.44 4.85 31.98
CA GLY A 409 -24.94 4.21 33.20
C GLY A 409 -23.47 3.82 33.08
N GLY A 410 -23.06 3.21 31.96
CA GLY A 410 -21.66 2.87 31.72
C GLY A 410 -20.77 4.10 31.58
N GLY A 411 -21.22 5.13 30.87
CA GLY A 411 -20.52 6.41 30.76
C GLY A 411 -20.38 7.10 32.11
N ALA A 412 -21.46 7.24 32.88
CA ALA A 412 -21.41 7.83 34.22
C ALA A 412 -20.52 7.03 35.17
N LEU A 413 -20.61 5.70 35.16
CA LEU A 413 -19.77 4.83 35.98
C LEU A 413 -18.29 5.00 35.65
N LEU A 414 -17.94 5.07 34.36
CA LEU A 414 -16.55 5.28 33.93
C LEU A 414 -16.04 6.66 34.38
N LEU A 415 -16.82 7.72 34.18
CA LEU A 415 -16.43 9.08 34.57
C LEU A 415 -16.31 9.24 36.09
N VAL A 416 -17.25 8.69 36.86
CA VAL A 416 -17.18 8.66 38.32
C VAL A 416 -15.99 7.81 38.77
N GLY A 417 -15.75 6.65 38.14
CA GLY A 417 -14.59 5.81 38.41
C GLY A 417 -13.26 6.52 38.18
N LEU A 418 -13.13 7.26 37.06
CA LEU A 418 -11.96 8.10 36.77
C LEU A 418 -11.79 9.21 37.81
N LEU A 419 -12.87 9.91 38.15
CA LEU A 419 -12.85 10.97 39.16
C LEU A 419 -12.44 10.42 40.54
N LEU A 420 -13.01 9.30 40.96
CA LEU A 420 -12.67 8.66 42.23
C LEU A 420 -11.22 8.15 42.23
N THR A 421 -10.75 7.59 41.11
CA THR A 421 -9.35 7.14 40.97
C THR A 421 -8.38 8.32 41.08
N TRP A 422 -8.73 9.48 40.52
CA TRP A 422 -7.93 10.70 40.63
C TRP A 422 -7.99 11.30 42.05
N LEU A 423 -9.17 11.41 42.67
CA LEU A 423 -9.33 11.94 44.02
C LEU A 423 -8.69 11.05 45.11
N LEU A 424 -8.66 9.74 44.88
CA LEU A 424 -8.09 8.75 45.79
C LEU A 424 -6.78 8.17 45.24
N PHE A 425 -6.04 8.95 44.45
CA PHE A 425 -4.87 8.45 43.73
C PHE A 425 -3.84 7.85 44.67
N ASP A 426 -3.49 8.50 45.78
CA ASP A 426 -2.52 7.99 46.76
C ASP A 426 -2.88 6.58 47.29
N ALA A 427 -4.18 6.28 47.43
CA ALA A 427 -4.64 4.96 47.87
C ALA A 427 -4.56 3.90 46.76
N VAL A 428 -4.67 4.31 45.50
CA VAL A 428 -4.75 3.41 44.34
C VAL A 428 -3.40 3.30 43.60
N GLU A 429 -2.49 4.25 43.81
CA GLU A 429 -1.18 4.37 43.17
C GLU A 429 -0.34 3.08 43.24
N PRO A 430 -0.25 2.35 44.38
CA PRO A 430 0.52 1.10 44.42
C PRO A 430 -0.03 0.02 43.49
N THR A 431 -1.35 0.03 43.24
CA THR A 431 -1.99 -0.90 42.32
C THR A 431 -1.82 -0.45 40.88
N LEU A 432 -1.96 0.86 40.59
CA LEU A 432 -1.70 1.42 39.26
C LEU A 432 -0.23 1.23 38.86
N THR A 433 0.70 1.39 39.78
CA THR A 433 2.13 1.17 39.55
C THR A 433 2.41 -0.29 39.20
N ARG A 434 1.80 -1.24 39.90
CA ARG A 434 1.91 -2.67 39.54
C ARG A 434 1.32 -2.97 38.17
N LEU A 435 0.17 -2.37 37.83
CA LEU A 435 -0.44 -2.51 36.50
C LEU A 435 0.47 -1.91 35.41
N PHE A 436 0.95 -0.69 35.62
CA PHE A 436 1.85 0.01 34.72
C PHE A 436 3.13 -0.78 34.45
N LEU A 437 3.80 -1.27 35.49
CA LEU A 437 5.01 -2.09 35.34
C LEU A 437 4.73 -3.49 34.76
N GLY A 438 3.53 -4.03 34.98
CA GLY A 438 3.09 -5.31 34.41
C GLY A 438 2.63 -5.23 32.96
N LEU A 439 2.33 -4.03 32.47
CA LEU A 439 1.94 -3.78 31.09
C LEU A 439 3.19 -3.69 30.21
N ALA A 440 3.33 -4.64 29.29
CA ALA A 440 4.51 -4.78 28.44
C ALA A 440 4.88 -3.46 27.76
N GLN A 441 6.06 -2.93 28.10
CA GLN A 441 6.70 -1.75 27.53
C GLN A 441 6.07 -0.38 27.90
N ALA A 442 5.13 -0.31 28.85
CA ALA A 442 4.55 1.00 29.24
C ALA A 442 5.62 1.95 29.78
N GLN A 443 6.55 1.39 30.55
CA GLN A 443 7.69 2.08 31.12
C GLN A 443 8.65 2.68 30.08
N ASP A 444 8.58 2.24 28.82
CA ASP A 444 9.39 2.78 27.72
C ASP A 444 8.83 4.13 27.23
N ALA A 445 7.53 4.39 27.40
CA ALA A 445 6.87 5.61 26.95
C ALA A 445 6.57 6.61 28.08
N PHE A 446 6.35 6.15 29.31
CA PHE A 446 5.92 7.02 30.42
C PHE A 446 6.94 7.05 31.57
N PRO A 447 7.20 8.23 32.17
CA PRO A 447 8.16 8.36 33.26
C PRO A 447 7.65 7.88 34.61
N SER A 448 6.34 7.68 34.78
CA SER A 448 5.72 7.25 36.04
C SER A 448 4.32 6.66 35.83
N ALA A 449 3.81 5.96 36.84
CA ALA A 449 2.43 5.49 36.87
C ALA A 449 1.41 6.65 36.85
N ALA A 450 1.75 7.79 37.47
CA ALA A 450 0.94 9.00 37.42
C ALA A 450 0.87 9.58 36.00
N ALA A 451 1.99 9.67 35.29
CA ALA A 451 2.01 10.11 33.89
C ALA A 451 1.21 9.19 32.98
N PHE A 452 1.37 7.87 33.15
CA PHE A 452 0.58 6.87 32.46
C PHE A 452 -0.93 7.04 32.75
N PHE A 453 -1.30 7.25 34.01
CA PHE A 453 -2.69 7.49 34.40
C PHE A 453 -3.24 8.77 33.78
N SER A 454 -2.52 9.89 33.83
CA SER A 454 -2.90 11.17 33.21
C SER A 454 -3.21 11.02 31.71
N TYR A 455 -2.37 10.28 30.98
CA TYR A 455 -2.61 9.97 29.57
C TYR A 455 -3.84 9.08 29.36
N GLN A 456 -3.97 7.97 30.09
CA GLN A 456 -5.11 7.06 29.93
C GLN A 456 -6.43 7.63 30.43
N ALA A 457 -6.41 8.52 31.43
CA ALA A 457 -7.58 9.20 31.94
C ALA A 457 -8.19 10.12 30.88
N SER A 458 -7.38 10.74 30.02
CA SER A 458 -7.86 11.51 28.86
C SER A 458 -8.61 10.61 27.87
N ASN A 459 -8.06 9.43 27.56
CA ASN A 459 -8.73 8.43 26.70
C ASN A 459 -10.03 7.91 27.34
N GLY A 460 -10.00 7.65 28.65
CA GLY A 460 -11.15 7.20 29.42
C GLY A 460 -12.26 8.26 29.51
N LEU A 461 -11.89 9.53 29.61
CA LEU A 461 -12.84 10.66 29.57
C LEU A 461 -13.57 10.70 28.24
N ILE A 462 -12.83 10.60 27.12
CA ILE A 462 -13.41 10.56 25.77
C ILE A 462 -14.39 9.38 25.66
N LEU A 463 -13.97 8.17 26.03
CA LEU A 463 -14.84 6.99 26.02
C LEU A 463 -16.11 7.19 26.88
N GLY A 464 -15.96 7.76 28.08
CA GLY A 464 -17.08 8.04 28.98
C GLY A 464 -18.09 9.02 28.37
N LEU A 465 -17.60 10.10 27.77
CA LEU A 465 -18.45 11.10 27.10
C LEU A 465 -19.14 10.52 25.86
N VAL A 466 -18.44 9.72 25.05
CA VAL A 466 -19.03 9.04 23.89
C VAL A 466 -20.10 8.04 24.33
N LEU A 467 -19.88 7.28 25.41
CA LEU A 467 -20.88 6.38 25.99
C LEU A 467 -22.13 7.14 26.48
N LEU A 468 -21.96 8.26 27.18
CA LEU A 468 -23.08 9.13 27.55
C LEU A 468 -23.85 9.59 26.30
N GLY A 469 -23.14 10.00 25.26
CA GLY A 469 -23.71 10.33 23.95
C GLY A 469 -24.53 9.18 23.35
N CYS A 470 -24.01 7.94 23.39
CA CYS A 470 -24.72 6.75 22.94
C CYS A 470 -26.03 6.58 23.74
N GLY A 471 -25.97 6.79 25.05
CA GLY A 471 -27.11 6.75 25.94
C GLY A 471 -28.20 7.77 25.56
N VAL A 472 -27.80 8.99 25.19
CA VAL A 472 -28.69 10.04 24.68
C VAL A 472 -29.35 9.63 23.36
N VAL A 473 -28.60 9.02 22.44
CA VAL A 473 -29.17 8.49 21.17
C VAL A 473 -30.24 7.44 21.45
N PHE A 474 -29.97 6.47 22.32
CA PHE A 474 -30.93 5.43 22.70
C PHE A 474 -32.13 6.00 23.48
N TRP A 475 -31.93 7.01 24.32
CA TRP A 475 -33.01 7.74 24.98
C TRP A 475 -33.91 8.45 23.96
N ALA A 476 -33.32 9.15 22.99
CA ALA A 476 -34.05 9.84 21.94
C ALA A 476 -34.85 8.86 21.07
N ALA A 477 -34.27 7.69 20.75
CA ALA A 477 -34.90 6.63 19.96
C ALA A 477 -36.14 6.01 20.64
N ARG A 478 -36.28 6.17 21.96
CA ARG A 478 -37.47 5.72 22.72
C ARG A 478 -38.62 6.71 22.69
N ARG A 479 -38.40 7.92 22.15
CA ARG A 479 -39.40 8.99 22.08
C ARG A 479 -39.86 9.20 20.64
N HIS A 480 -41.09 9.70 20.50
CA HIS A 480 -41.59 10.15 19.21
C HIS A 480 -41.14 11.59 18.96
N TRP A 481 -40.58 11.82 17.79
CA TRP A 481 -40.12 13.13 17.34
C TRP A 481 -40.79 13.45 16.01
N ARG A 482 -40.88 14.73 15.64
CA ARG A 482 -41.37 15.14 14.31
C ARG A 482 -40.31 15.00 13.21
N TRP A 483 -39.04 14.94 13.61
CA TRP A 483 -37.86 14.87 12.77
C TRP A 483 -37.09 13.59 13.14
N PRO A 484 -36.19 13.07 12.28
CA PRO A 484 -35.41 11.87 12.58
C PRO A 484 -34.28 12.15 13.59
N VAL A 485 -34.62 12.75 14.73
CA VAL A 485 -33.72 13.18 15.79
C VAL A 485 -32.75 12.07 16.24
N PRO A 486 -33.18 10.81 16.46
CA PRO A 486 -32.24 9.75 16.83
C PRO A 486 -31.14 9.51 15.81
N HIS A 487 -31.45 9.62 14.51
CA HIS A 487 -30.47 9.46 13.44
C HIS A 487 -29.54 10.67 13.33
N LEU A 488 -30.06 11.88 13.55
CA LEU A 488 -29.24 13.10 13.56
C LEU A 488 -28.26 13.09 14.74
N LEU A 489 -28.72 12.71 15.93
CA LEU A 489 -27.85 12.55 17.10
C LEU A 489 -26.83 11.44 16.90
N ALA A 490 -27.24 10.30 16.31
CA ALA A 490 -26.33 9.22 15.97
C ALA A 490 -25.26 9.68 14.97
N ALA A 491 -25.64 10.42 13.93
CA ALA A 491 -24.72 10.93 12.93
C ALA A 491 -23.73 11.93 13.54
N ALA A 492 -24.23 12.89 14.34
CA ALA A 492 -23.40 13.86 15.03
C ALA A 492 -22.41 13.18 15.99
N LEU A 493 -22.86 12.17 16.74
CA LEU A 493 -21.99 11.43 17.65
C LEU A 493 -20.92 10.62 16.90
N VAL A 494 -21.28 9.91 15.83
CA VAL A 494 -20.31 9.17 15.00
C VAL A 494 -19.27 10.10 14.40
N ILE A 495 -19.70 11.26 13.88
CA ILE A 495 -18.78 12.28 13.34
C ILE A 495 -17.85 12.78 14.43
N ALA A 496 -18.37 13.15 15.60
CA ALA A 496 -17.55 13.66 16.70
C ALA A 496 -16.56 12.60 17.21
N ASP A 497 -17.02 11.37 17.44
CA ASP A 497 -16.23 10.23 17.92
C ASP A 497 -15.04 9.95 16.98
N LEU A 498 -15.34 9.72 15.70
CA LEU A 498 -14.32 9.41 14.70
C LEU A 498 -13.40 10.61 14.39
N ALA A 499 -13.91 11.85 14.45
CA ALA A 499 -13.09 13.05 14.26
C ALA A 499 -12.13 13.30 15.43
N ILE A 500 -12.53 13.00 16.67
CA ILE A 500 -11.65 13.11 17.84
C ILE A 500 -10.48 12.13 17.69
N ILE A 501 -10.75 10.87 17.34
CA ILE A 501 -9.71 9.84 17.19
C ILE A 501 -8.82 10.10 15.98
N GLY A 502 -9.38 10.65 14.89
CA GLY A 502 -8.60 11.04 13.72
C GLY A 502 -7.80 12.33 13.87
N HIS A 503 -8.03 13.09 14.94
CA HIS A 503 -7.44 14.42 15.12
C HIS A 503 -5.91 14.32 15.26
N GLY A 504 -5.19 15.25 14.62
CA GLY A 504 -3.73 15.30 14.67
C GLY A 504 -3.01 14.28 13.76
N PHE A 505 -3.68 13.20 13.33
CA PHE A 505 -3.05 12.19 12.48
C PHE A 505 -2.83 12.65 11.03
N ASN A 506 -3.76 13.45 10.49
CA ASN A 506 -3.63 14.12 9.20
C ASN A 506 -3.26 15.60 9.43
N ALA A 507 -2.11 15.85 10.06
CA ALA A 507 -1.65 17.20 10.38
C ALA A 507 -1.36 18.01 9.11
N ALA A 508 -1.69 19.30 9.14
CA ALA A 508 -1.27 20.24 8.11
C ALA A 508 0.10 20.81 8.49
N THR A 509 1.05 20.68 7.57
CA THR A 509 2.39 21.26 7.69
C THR A 509 2.52 22.41 6.69
N ASP A 510 3.36 23.40 6.99
CA ASP A 510 3.66 24.48 6.05
C ASP A 510 4.24 23.90 4.75
N PRO A 511 3.56 24.08 3.59
CA PRO A 511 4.07 23.61 2.31
C PRO A 511 5.43 24.20 1.94
N ALA A 512 5.82 25.35 2.49
CA ALA A 512 7.13 25.96 2.25
C ALA A 512 8.30 25.07 2.70
N LEU A 513 8.07 24.10 3.60
CA LEU A 513 9.10 23.11 3.95
C LEU A 513 9.48 22.19 2.77
N LEU A 514 8.62 22.07 1.74
CA LEU A 514 8.93 21.34 0.52
C LEU A 514 9.82 22.16 -0.44
N ASP A 515 9.89 23.48 -0.26
CA ASP A 515 10.72 24.37 -1.06
C ASP A 515 12.14 24.47 -0.49
N PHE A 516 12.39 23.94 0.71
CA PHE A 516 13.72 23.91 1.30
C PHE A 516 14.63 22.95 0.54
N LYS A 517 15.67 23.52 -0.07
CA LYS A 517 16.70 22.81 -0.80
C LYS A 517 18.04 22.94 -0.07
N PRO A 518 18.63 21.84 0.45
CA PRO A 518 19.93 21.88 1.11
C PRO A 518 21.05 22.36 0.20
N GLU A 519 22.10 22.97 0.77
CA GLU A 519 23.29 23.39 0.02
C GLU A 519 23.99 22.20 -0.64
N MET A 520 24.07 21.06 0.07
CA MET A 520 24.60 19.80 -0.45
C MET A 520 23.87 19.37 -1.73
N VAL A 521 22.55 19.50 -1.77
CA VAL A 521 21.72 19.10 -2.91
C VAL A 521 21.96 20.03 -4.10
N SER A 522 22.02 21.35 -3.85
CA SER A 522 22.35 22.33 -4.88
C SER A 522 23.71 22.07 -5.52
N TRP A 523 24.72 21.77 -4.69
CA TRP A 523 26.04 21.38 -5.18
C TRP A 523 25.99 20.09 -6.02
N LEU A 524 25.24 19.08 -5.58
CA LEU A 524 25.08 17.84 -6.32
C LEU A 524 24.38 18.04 -7.67
N GLU A 525 23.36 18.88 -7.78
CA GLU A 525 22.74 19.15 -9.09
C GLU A 525 23.71 19.81 -10.09
N GLU A 526 24.59 20.68 -9.62
CA GLU A 526 25.59 21.35 -10.45
C GLU A 526 26.74 20.41 -10.86
N ASN A 527 27.10 19.44 -10.00
CA ASN A 527 28.31 18.63 -10.16
C ASN A 527 28.07 17.15 -10.50
N ALA A 528 26.87 16.62 -10.24
CA ALA A 528 26.51 15.23 -10.50
C ALA A 528 26.43 14.93 -12.00
N ASN A 529 25.91 15.84 -12.83
CA ASN A 529 25.93 15.72 -14.30
C ASN A 529 25.52 14.31 -14.81
N GLY A 530 24.49 13.70 -14.22
CA GLY A 530 23.98 12.37 -14.61
C GLY A 530 24.73 11.16 -14.02
N TRP A 531 25.75 11.39 -13.18
CA TRP A 531 26.41 10.37 -12.35
C TRP A 531 25.56 9.98 -11.15
N ARG A 532 25.78 8.76 -10.63
CA ARG A 532 25.03 8.27 -9.48
C ARG A 532 25.65 8.69 -8.16
N ILE A 533 24.79 8.74 -7.15
CA ILE A 533 25.15 8.97 -5.76
C ILE A 533 24.83 7.74 -4.90
N THR A 534 25.45 7.69 -3.73
CA THR A 534 25.02 6.82 -2.62
C THR A 534 25.37 7.47 -1.28
N SER A 535 25.00 6.83 -0.17
CA SER A 535 25.47 7.21 1.16
C SER A 535 26.34 6.14 1.80
N PHE A 536 27.29 6.58 2.61
CA PHE A 536 27.94 5.75 3.62
C PHE A 536 27.58 6.20 5.03
N ASP A 537 26.97 5.30 5.81
CA ASP A 537 26.41 5.61 7.13
C ASP A 537 26.52 4.41 8.09
N PRO A 538 27.72 4.13 8.63
CA PRO A 538 27.97 3.00 9.52
C PRO A 538 27.22 3.10 10.86
N LYS A 539 26.73 4.30 11.22
CA LYS A 539 26.00 4.58 12.47
C LYS A 539 24.48 4.60 12.27
N GLY A 540 23.99 4.47 11.03
CA GLY A 540 22.56 4.47 10.71
C GLY A 540 21.84 5.78 11.03
N ALA A 541 22.53 6.92 10.96
CA ALA A 541 21.98 8.25 11.25
C ALA A 541 20.97 8.76 10.20
N LYS A 542 21.01 8.26 8.96
CA LYS A 542 20.09 8.51 7.84
C LYS A 542 19.84 10.00 7.52
N ARG A 543 20.88 10.84 7.58
CA ARG A 543 20.77 12.28 7.28
C ARG A 543 20.29 12.58 5.86
N PHE A 544 20.61 11.72 4.89
CA PHE A 544 20.10 11.81 3.53
C PHE A 544 19.46 10.47 3.12
N ASN A 545 18.15 10.37 3.34
CA ASN A 545 17.39 9.16 3.07
C ASN A 545 17.36 8.81 1.58
N ALA A 546 17.24 7.52 1.27
CA ALA A 546 16.95 7.05 -0.08
C ALA A 546 15.66 7.70 -0.61
N ASN A 547 15.58 7.92 -1.92
CA ASN A 547 14.53 8.66 -2.64
C ASN A 547 14.53 10.19 -2.43
N ALA A 548 15.27 10.73 -1.45
CA ALA A 548 15.31 12.18 -1.24
C ALA A 548 15.91 12.92 -2.44
N GLY A 549 16.98 12.39 -3.03
CA GLY A 549 17.62 12.94 -4.23
C GLY A 549 16.74 12.90 -5.48
N TRP A 550 15.75 12.00 -5.52
CA TRP A 550 14.87 11.84 -6.68
C TRP A 550 14.04 13.11 -6.96
N LEU A 551 13.66 13.86 -5.93
CA LEU A 551 12.95 15.15 -6.08
C LEU A 551 13.75 16.19 -6.89
N TYR A 552 15.07 16.01 -6.94
CA TYR A 552 16.04 16.91 -7.56
C TYR A 552 16.70 16.28 -8.79
N GLY A 553 16.17 15.17 -9.30
CA GLY A 553 16.72 14.47 -10.46
C GLY A 553 18.04 13.74 -10.19
N LEU A 554 18.48 13.63 -8.93
CA LEU A 554 19.69 12.89 -8.58
C LEU A 554 19.44 11.38 -8.67
N GLU A 555 20.37 10.65 -9.29
CA GLU A 555 20.28 9.20 -9.44
C GLU A 555 20.94 8.49 -8.27
N ASP A 556 20.16 7.77 -7.50
CA ASP A 556 20.59 7.05 -6.31
C ASP A 556 20.60 5.55 -6.59
N ILE A 557 21.67 4.86 -6.19
CA ILE A 557 21.67 3.39 -6.24
C ILE A 557 20.78 2.79 -5.14
N ARG A 558 20.50 3.57 -4.09
CA ARG A 558 19.58 3.20 -3.02
C ARG A 558 18.15 3.49 -3.45
N GLY A 559 17.19 2.99 -2.68
CA GLY A 559 15.79 3.33 -2.91
C GLY A 559 14.84 2.62 -1.96
N TYR A 560 13.68 3.22 -1.74
CA TYR A 560 12.50 2.63 -1.12
C TYR A 560 11.43 2.43 -2.19
N ASP A 561 11.12 1.17 -2.49
CA ASP A 561 10.09 0.78 -3.44
C ASP A 561 9.62 -0.66 -3.14
N SER A 562 8.35 -0.96 -3.42
CA SER A 562 7.81 -2.32 -3.24
C SER A 562 8.20 -3.31 -4.34
N VAL A 563 8.67 -2.80 -5.48
CA VAL A 563 9.13 -3.61 -6.61
C VAL A 563 10.62 -3.35 -6.82
N ILE A 564 11.45 -4.31 -6.42
CA ILE A 564 12.91 -4.28 -6.58
C ILE A 564 13.32 -5.58 -7.26
N LEU A 565 13.95 -5.48 -8.43
CA LEU A 565 14.37 -6.66 -9.19
C LEU A 565 15.34 -7.52 -8.37
N ARG A 566 15.12 -8.84 -8.34
CA ARG A 566 15.92 -9.79 -7.57
C ARG A 566 17.41 -9.68 -7.89
N GLN A 567 17.76 -9.62 -9.17
CA GLN A 567 19.14 -9.45 -9.61
C GLN A 567 19.81 -8.20 -8.99
N TYR A 568 19.04 -7.12 -8.76
CA TYR A 568 19.57 -5.90 -8.17
C TYR A 568 19.80 -6.08 -6.67
N THR A 569 18.90 -6.78 -5.97
CA THR A 569 19.12 -7.13 -4.56
C THR A 569 20.31 -8.06 -4.38
N ASP A 570 20.50 -9.00 -5.29
CA ASP A 570 21.61 -9.95 -5.25
C ASP A 570 22.95 -9.26 -5.56
N TYR A 571 22.95 -8.32 -6.50
CA TYR A 571 24.09 -7.45 -6.82
C TYR A 571 24.47 -6.57 -5.62
N MET A 572 23.49 -5.90 -5.00
CA MET A 572 23.73 -5.12 -3.79
C MET A 572 24.17 -6.00 -2.61
N GLY A 573 23.66 -7.24 -2.52
CA GLY A 573 24.10 -8.23 -1.55
C GLY A 573 25.56 -8.68 -1.71
N ALA A 574 26.07 -8.68 -2.94
CA ALA A 574 27.49 -8.92 -3.25
C ALA A 574 28.40 -7.75 -2.82
N ILE A 575 27.85 -6.54 -2.66
CA ILE A 575 28.55 -5.40 -2.06
C ILE A 575 28.50 -5.49 -0.54
N GLU A 576 27.30 -5.63 0.02
CA GLU A 576 27.04 -5.70 1.45
C GLU A 576 25.68 -6.36 1.73
N PRO A 577 25.54 -7.20 2.78
CA PRO A 577 24.25 -7.76 3.17
C PRO A 577 23.16 -6.70 3.37
N GLN A 578 22.02 -6.90 2.70
CA GLN A 578 20.91 -5.93 2.69
C GLN A 578 19.89 -6.23 3.80
N ASN A 579 20.06 -5.60 4.96
CA ASN A 579 19.25 -5.85 6.15
C ASN A 579 17.89 -5.13 6.14
N GLU A 580 17.70 -4.13 5.27
CA GLU A 580 16.45 -3.35 5.18
C GLU A 580 15.47 -3.81 4.08
N LEU A 581 15.72 -4.94 3.40
CA LEU A 581 14.84 -5.48 2.35
C LEU A 581 13.42 -5.81 2.87
N LEU A 582 13.32 -6.24 4.13
CA LEU A 582 12.03 -6.46 4.82
C LEU A 582 11.16 -5.20 4.88
N PHE A 583 11.80 -4.02 4.78
CA PHE A 583 11.15 -2.71 4.72
C PHE A 583 11.13 -2.12 3.31
N ASN A 584 11.23 -2.94 2.25
CA ASN A 584 11.19 -2.47 0.85
C ASN A 584 12.30 -1.46 0.52
N ARG A 585 13.49 -1.66 1.08
CA ARG A 585 14.58 -0.69 0.92
C ARG A 585 15.92 -1.34 0.58
N ILE A 586 16.60 -0.77 -0.41
CA ILE A 586 18.06 -0.91 -0.57
C ILE A 586 18.72 0.11 0.35
N GLN A 587 19.47 -0.37 1.33
CA GLN A 587 20.10 0.48 2.34
C GLN A 587 21.33 1.21 1.78
N GLY A 588 21.79 2.24 2.51
CA GLY A 588 23.11 2.80 2.28
C GLY A 588 24.22 1.83 2.66
N LEU A 589 25.43 2.13 2.23
CA LEU A 589 26.62 1.38 2.62
C LEU A 589 26.93 1.65 4.09
N ALA A 590 27.28 0.61 4.85
CA ALA A 590 27.67 0.73 6.25
C ALA A 590 29.00 0.00 6.54
N ASP A 591 29.38 -0.98 5.72
CA ASP A 591 30.69 -1.63 5.82
C ASP A 591 31.79 -0.82 5.12
N TRP A 592 32.94 -0.69 5.76
CA TRP A 592 34.13 -0.04 5.21
C TRP A 592 34.66 -0.76 3.96
N ASN A 593 34.55 -2.08 3.90
CA ASN A 593 34.92 -2.87 2.72
C ASN A 593 33.99 -2.59 1.54
N ALA A 594 32.71 -2.33 1.82
CA ALA A 594 31.70 -2.09 0.78
C ALA A 594 31.99 -0.82 -0.03
N ILE A 595 32.45 0.27 0.60
CA ILE A 595 32.89 1.49 -0.11
C ILE A 595 34.03 1.20 -1.10
N ASN A 596 34.95 0.33 -0.71
CA ASN A 596 36.12 0.01 -1.54
C ASN A 596 35.80 -1.01 -2.66
N SER A 597 34.57 -1.54 -2.70
CA SER A 597 34.18 -2.57 -3.67
C SER A 597 34.24 -2.07 -5.12
N PRO A 598 34.79 -2.87 -6.06
CA PRO A 598 34.75 -2.54 -7.50
C PRO A 598 33.32 -2.53 -8.06
N LEU A 599 32.36 -3.16 -7.39
CA LEU A 599 30.95 -3.13 -7.79
C LEU A 599 30.31 -1.74 -7.58
N VAL A 600 30.77 -0.98 -6.58
CA VAL A 600 30.33 0.41 -6.39
C VAL A 600 30.83 1.30 -7.54
N ASP A 601 32.05 1.05 -8.01
CA ASP A 601 32.63 1.74 -9.17
C ASP A 601 31.83 1.45 -10.44
N LEU A 602 31.47 0.18 -10.63
CA LEU A 602 30.71 -0.29 -11.79
C LEU A 602 29.27 0.21 -11.80
N LEU A 603 28.66 0.48 -10.64
CA LEU A 603 27.38 1.18 -10.54
C LEU A 603 27.44 2.65 -11.02
N GLY A 604 28.61 3.17 -11.37
CA GLY A 604 28.76 4.57 -11.78
C GLY A 604 28.49 5.54 -10.63
N VAL A 605 28.78 5.13 -9.40
CA VAL A 605 28.69 5.99 -8.22
C VAL A 605 29.89 6.92 -8.20
N LYS A 606 29.66 8.17 -8.55
CA LYS A 606 30.68 9.20 -8.53
C LYS A 606 30.76 9.92 -7.19
N TYR A 607 29.64 10.10 -6.48
CA TYR A 607 29.61 10.84 -5.22
C TYR A 607 29.05 10.01 -4.06
N ILE A 608 29.78 10.02 -2.94
CA ILE A 608 29.41 9.31 -1.71
C ILE A 608 29.16 10.34 -0.61
N ILE A 609 27.94 10.35 -0.07
CA ILE A 609 27.51 11.25 1.00
C ILE A 609 27.72 10.56 2.36
N THR A 610 28.42 11.22 3.29
CA THR A 610 28.68 10.63 4.62
C THR A 610 28.89 11.68 5.72
N GLN A 611 28.79 11.27 6.98
CA GLN A 611 29.25 12.09 8.13
C GLN A 611 30.68 11.73 8.55
N GLU A 612 31.19 10.59 8.08
CA GLU A 612 32.50 10.09 8.48
C GLU A 612 33.61 10.79 7.68
N THR A 613 34.84 10.65 8.17
CA THR A 613 36.03 11.00 7.40
C THR A 613 36.52 9.73 6.72
N LEU A 614 36.70 9.78 5.40
CA LEU A 614 37.10 8.61 4.60
C LEU A 614 38.53 8.83 4.09
N GLU A 615 39.43 7.91 4.45
CA GLU A 615 40.83 7.92 4.01
C GLU A 615 41.08 6.73 3.08
N LEU A 616 40.61 6.84 1.84
CA LEU A 616 40.83 5.82 0.80
C LEU A 616 41.49 6.46 -0.43
N PRO A 617 42.50 5.82 -1.05
CA PRO A 617 43.18 6.40 -2.22
C PRO A 617 42.25 6.71 -3.41
N LYS A 618 41.14 5.97 -3.53
CA LYS A 618 40.13 6.16 -4.59
C LYS A 618 39.14 7.29 -4.30
N LEU A 619 39.18 7.91 -3.13
CA LEU A 619 38.22 8.93 -2.71
C LEU A 619 38.90 10.28 -2.51
N ALA A 620 38.35 11.32 -3.12
CA ALA A 620 38.75 12.70 -2.89
C ALA A 620 37.61 13.47 -2.23
N LEU A 621 37.91 14.27 -1.20
CA LEU A 621 36.90 15.15 -0.60
C LEU A 621 36.52 16.23 -1.63
N ALA A 622 35.25 16.25 -2.04
CA ALA A 622 34.75 17.17 -3.06
C ALA A 622 33.95 18.34 -2.46
N TRP A 623 33.24 18.09 -1.36
CA TRP A 623 32.44 19.09 -0.66
C TRP A 623 32.27 18.76 0.82
N GLU A 624 32.16 19.78 1.68
CA GLU A 624 31.87 19.66 3.10
C GLU A 624 31.00 20.83 3.56
N GLY A 625 29.92 20.52 4.28
CA GLY A 625 28.94 21.49 4.76
C GLY A 625 27.74 20.79 5.41
N GLU A 626 26.88 21.53 6.12
CA GLU A 626 25.65 20.99 6.72
C GLU A 626 25.88 19.75 7.64
N GLY A 627 27.10 19.60 8.15
CA GLY A 627 27.53 18.46 8.96
C GLY A 627 27.66 17.14 8.20
N VAL A 628 27.75 17.17 6.86
CA VAL A 628 28.02 16.02 5.99
C VAL A 628 29.18 16.36 5.03
N ARG A 629 29.75 15.32 4.42
CA ARG A 629 30.83 15.37 3.44
C ARG A 629 30.40 14.63 2.19
N ILE A 630 30.87 15.10 1.04
CA ILE A 630 30.75 14.41 -0.23
C ILE A 630 32.15 14.05 -0.70
N TYR A 631 32.37 12.76 -0.94
CA TYR A 631 33.59 12.26 -1.56
C TYR A 631 33.33 11.92 -3.02
N GLU A 632 34.22 12.36 -3.91
CA GLU A 632 34.30 11.93 -5.30
C GLU A 632 35.06 10.60 -5.38
N ASN A 633 34.46 9.63 -6.07
CA ASN A 633 35.07 8.35 -6.39
C ASN A 633 35.87 8.44 -7.68
N LEU A 634 37.19 8.43 -7.56
CA LEU A 634 38.14 8.54 -8.67
C LEU A 634 38.25 7.24 -9.49
N ALA A 635 37.75 6.12 -8.97
CA ALA A 635 37.75 4.83 -9.65
C ALA A 635 36.43 4.54 -10.39
N VAL A 636 35.50 5.51 -10.46
CA VAL A 636 34.17 5.33 -11.06
C VAL A 636 34.26 4.88 -12.52
N MET A 637 33.46 3.87 -12.88
CA MET A 637 33.37 3.39 -14.27
C MET A 637 32.39 4.24 -15.08
N PRO A 638 32.66 4.48 -16.38
CA PRO A 638 31.74 5.21 -17.26
C PRO A 638 30.37 4.54 -17.36
N ARG A 639 29.34 5.33 -17.71
CA ARG A 639 27.96 4.85 -17.90
C ARG A 639 27.88 3.76 -18.97
N ALA A 640 28.58 3.97 -20.08
CA ALA A 640 28.69 3.03 -21.19
C ALA A 640 30.17 2.83 -21.54
N TYR A 641 30.57 1.59 -21.84
CA TYR A 641 31.93 1.28 -22.25
C TYR A 641 31.99 0.00 -23.09
N THR A 642 33.02 -0.09 -23.91
CA THR A 642 33.34 -1.32 -24.65
C THR A 642 34.46 -2.09 -23.97
N ILE A 643 34.42 -3.41 -24.07
CA ILE A 643 35.46 -4.31 -23.57
C ILE A 643 35.55 -5.55 -24.45
N ALA A 644 36.77 -6.03 -24.72
CA ALA A 644 37.02 -7.14 -25.63
C ALA A 644 36.24 -8.40 -25.23
N ARG A 645 35.71 -9.14 -26.21
CA ARG A 645 34.94 -10.37 -25.96
C ARG A 645 35.79 -11.48 -25.34
N THR A 646 37.10 -11.43 -25.49
CA THR A 646 38.07 -12.32 -24.81
C THR A 646 38.04 -12.18 -23.29
N ALA A 647 37.50 -11.08 -22.76
CA ALA A 647 37.28 -10.85 -21.33
C ALA A 647 35.98 -11.43 -20.77
N THR A 648 35.27 -12.24 -21.56
CA THR A 648 34.03 -12.90 -21.11
C THR A 648 34.35 -14.07 -20.18
N ALA A 649 33.90 -14.00 -18.93
CA ALA A 649 33.96 -15.09 -17.98
C ALA A 649 32.55 -15.71 -17.82
N PRO A 650 32.32 -16.94 -18.30
CA PRO A 650 31.08 -17.66 -17.99
C PRO A 650 31.09 -18.11 -16.53
N VAL A 651 30.06 -17.76 -15.77
CA VAL A 651 29.99 -17.99 -14.32
C VAL A 651 28.69 -18.67 -13.93
N ALA A 652 28.76 -19.59 -12.97
CA ALA A 652 27.59 -20.26 -12.41
C ALA A 652 26.94 -19.42 -11.30
N ASP A 653 27.76 -18.76 -10.49
CA ASP A 653 27.33 -17.90 -9.40
C ASP A 653 28.07 -16.55 -9.49
N PHE A 654 27.30 -15.46 -9.50
CA PHE A 654 27.84 -14.11 -9.62
C PHE A 654 28.63 -13.69 -8.36
N GLN A 655 28.15 -14.03 -7.17
CA GLN A 655 28.78 -13.64 -5.90
C GLN A 655 30.13 -14.33 -5.72
N GLU A 656 30.26 -15.59 -6.12
CA GLU A 656 31.56 -16.28 -6.10
C GLU A 656 32.51 -15.73 -7.16
N ALA A 657 31.99 -15.39 -8.34
CA ALA A 657 32.80 -14.94 -9.47
C ALA A 657 33.46 -13.57 -9.24
N VAL A 658 32.79 -12.64 -8.56
CA VAL A 658 33.35 -11.29 -8.28
C VAL A 658 34.56 -11.33 -7.35
N ALA A 659 34.78 -12.43 -6.62
CA ALA A 659 36.00 -12.64 -5.84
C ALA A 659 37.21 -13.07 -6.71
N GLN A 660 36.95 -13.61 -7.91
CA GLN A 660 37.98 -14.14 -8.82
C GLN A 660 38.28 -13.19 -9.97
N TYR A 661 37.25 -12.50 -10.48
CA TYR A 661 37.32 -11.64 -11.66
C TYR A 661 36.85 -10.23 -11.29
N ASP A 662 37.72 -9.24 -11.45
CA ASP A 662 37.35 -7.82 -11.28
C ASP A 662 36.38 -7.39 -12.40
N PRO A 663 35.10 -7.08 -12.10
CA PRO A 663 34.10 -6.76 -13.12
C PRO A 663 34.37 -5.47 -13.91
N ARG A 664 35.40 -4.70 -13.54
CA ARG A 664 35.92 -3.56 -14.31
C ARG A 664 36.79 -4.01 -15.50
N GLN A 665 37.32 -5.24 -15.43
CA GLN A 665 38.23 -5.82 -16.43
C GLN A 665 37.67 -7.10 -17.08
N TYR A 666 36.58 -7.65 -16.55
CA TYR A 666 35.95 -8.88 -17.04
C TYR A 666 34.44 -8.68 -17.21
N VAL A 667 33.86 -9.44 -18.13
CA VAL A 667 32.41 -9.49 -18.37
C VAL A 667 31.89 -10.82 -17.86
N LEU A 668 31.22 -10.80 -16.71
CA LEU A 668 30.64 -11.98 -16.10
C LEU A 668 29.28 -12.25 -16.76
N VAL A 669 29.13 -13.44 -17.35
CA VAL A 669 27.90 -13.86 -18.03
C VAL A 669 27.44 -15.18 -17.44
N GLU A 670 26.14 -15.35 -17.22
CA GLU A 670 25.58 -16.60 -16.70
C GLU A 670 25.89 -17.77 -17.65
N ALA A 671 26.44 -18.85 -17.10
CA ALA A 671 26.74 -20.06 -17.85
C ALA A 671 25.43 -20.79 -18.24
N THR A 672 25.16 -20.92 -19.55
CA THR A 672 24.00 -21.66 -20.08
C THR A 672 24.43 -23.02 -20.65
N ALA A 673 23.52 -23.99 -20.69
CA ALA A 673 23.80 -25.30 -21.28
C ALA A 673 24.23 -25.14 -22.76
N GLY A 674 25.51 -25.38 -23.05
CA GLY A 674 26.11 -25.18 -24.37
C GLY A 674 27.06 -23.98 -24.50
N THR A 675 27.22 -23.14 -23.45
CA THR A 675 28.35 -22.20 -23.41
C THR A 675 29.65 -23.00 -23.30
N ALA A 676 30.49 -22.90 -24.33
CA ALA A 676 31.84 -23.44 -24.27
C ALA A 676 32.53 -22.82 -23.05
N THR A 677 33.09 -23.64 -22.17
CA THR A 677 34.03 -23.18 -21.15
C THR A 677 35.14 -22.45 -21.89
N ALA A 678 35.14 -21.11 -21.82
CA ALA A 678 36.17 -20.29 -22.43
C ALA A 678 37.50 -20.68 -21.75
N THR A 679 38.36 -21.39 -22.47
CA THR A 679 39.62 -21.93 -21.94
C THR A 679 40.71 -20.87 -21.79
N ASP A 680 40.50 -19.65 -22.30
CA ASP A 680 41.44 -18.52 -22.21
C ASP A 680 40.69 -17.20 -21.94
N VAL A 681 40.20 -17.00 -20.72
CA VAL A 681 39.64 -15.71 -20.27
C VAL A 681 40.79 -14.73 -20.04
N GLN A 682 40.81 -13.60 -20.75
CA GLN A 682 41.85 -12.57 -20.64
C GLN A 682 41.30 -11.30 -20.00
N SER A 683 42.08 -10.56 -19.22
CA SER A 683 41.60 -9.24 -18.76
C SER A 683 41.46 -8.28 -19.94
N GLY A 684 40.36 -7.55 -19.98
CA GLY A 684 40.13 -6.49 -20.96
C GLY A 684 40.37 -5.11 -20.35
N GLN A 685 40.77 -4.15 -21.20
CA GLN A 685 40.76 -2.74 -20.82
C GLN A 685 39.45 -2.10 -21.27
N PRO A 686 38.64 -1.54 -20.36
CA PRO A 686 37.41 -0.87 -20.72
C PRO A 686 37.70 0.44 -21.48
N GLN A 687 37.04 0.66 -22.60
CA GLN A 687 37.09 1.91 -23.36
C GLN A 687 35.75 2.65 -23.22
N PRO A 688 35.71 3.89 -22.68
CA PRO A 688 34.46 4.64 -22.55
C PRO A 688 33.74 4.79 -23.90
N ALA A 689 32.45 4.52 -23.91
CA ALA A 689 31.58 4.81 -25.03
C ALA A 689 30.86 6.15 -24.79
N GLU A 690 30.76 6.97 -25.83
CA GLU A 690 30.11 8.29 -25.72
C GLU A 690 28.59 8.12 -25.64
N VAL A 691 27.94 8.79 -24.69
CA VAL A 691 26.47 8.80 -24.61
C VAL A 691 25.97 10.05 -25.32
N LEU A 692 25.41 9.85 -26.53
CA LEU A 692 24.93 10.93 -27.40
C LEU A 692 23.61 11.53 -26.91
N ALA A 693 22.70 10.67 -26.44
CA ALA A 693 21.39 11.08 -25.97
C ALA A 693 20.90 10.15 -24.85
N ARG A 694 20.17 10.73 -23.89
CA ARG A 694 19.62 10.01 -22.74
C ARG A 694 18.25 10.57 -22.37
N GLY A 695 17.23 9.73 -22.46
CA GLY A 695 15.89 9.94 -21.91
C GLY A 695 15.54 8.85 -20.90
N ASN A 696 14.29 8.82 -20.44
CA ASN A 696 13.87 7.80 -19.47
C ASN A 696 13.79 6.41 -20.10
N ILE A 697 13.28 6.33 -21.34
CA ILE A 697 13.00 5.09 -22.05
C ILE A 697 13.92 4.86 -23.25
N GLU A 698 14.86 5.77 -23.52
CA GLU A 698 15.77 5.67 -24.66
C GLU A 698 17.17 6.18 -24.29
N LEU A 699 18.20 5.48 -24.75
CA LEU A 699 19.59 5.88 -24.61
C LEU A 699 20.33 5.55 -25.90
N ILE A 700 21.11 6.50 -26.41
CA ILE A 700 21.93 6.33 -27.61
C ILE A 700 23.39 6.45 -27.20
N ALA A 701 24.15 5.40 -27.46
CA ALA A 701 25.60 5.36 -27.22
C ALA A 701 26.34 5.18 -28.54
N LEU A 702 27.51 5.81 -28.65
CA LEU A 702 28.44 5.66 -29.75
C LEU A 702 29.64 4.85 -29.27
N ALA A 703 29.79 3.67 -29.87
CA ALA A 703 30.82 2.71 -29.51
C ALA A 703 31.79 2.54 -30.67
N GLU A 704 33.08 2.66 -30.40
CA GLU A 704 34.13 2.34 -31.37
C GLU A 704 34.88 1.10 -30.89
N ILE A 705 35.01 0.11 -31.77
CA ILE A 705 35.64 -1.17 -31.45
C ILE A 705 36.66 -1.55 -32.52
N ALA A 706 37.85 -1.98 -32.08
CA ALA A 706 38.90 -2.49 -32.96
C ALA A 706 38.83 -4.02 -33.16
N GLU A 707 38.18 -4.71 -32.24
CA GLU A 707 38.01 -6.16 -32.21
C GLU A 707 36.64 -6.53 -31.64
N PRO A 708 36.15 -7.78 -31.82
CA PRO A 708 34.86 -8.19 -31.30
C PRO A 708 34.76 -7.91 -29.79
N SER A 709 33.78 -7.09 -29.40
CA SER A 709 33.69 -6.51 -28.07
C SER A 709 32.26 -6.51 -27.54
N TRP A 710 32.12 -6.48 -26.23
CA TRP A 710 30.88 -6.10 -25.57
C TRP A 710 30.78 -4.58 -25.52
N LEU A 711 29.60 -4.03 -25.81
CA LEU A 711 29.18 -2.74 -25.28
C LEU A 711 28.34 -3.00 -24.03
N ILE A 712 28.77 -2.44 -22.90
CA ILE A 712 28.10 -2.57 -21.61
C ILE A 712 27.51 -1.21 -21.23
N LEU A 713 26.24 -1.23 -20.86
CA LEU A 713 25.55 -0.11 -20.27
C LEU A 713 25.29 -0.42 -18.79
N ASN A 714 25.89 0.39 -17.90
CA ASN A 714 25.76 0.28 -16.45
C ASN A 714 24.38 0.72 -15.92
N ASP A 715 23.31 0.36 -16.62
CA ASP A 715 21.92 0.50 -16.19
C ASP A 715 21.33 -0.88 -15.95
N THR A 716 20.44 -0.97 -14.97
CA THR A 716 19.81 -2.23 -14.56
C THR A 716 19.08 -2.90 -15.73
N TYR A 717 19.44 -4.14 -16.02
CA TYR A 717 18.75 -4.99 -16.98
C TYR A 717 17.33 -5.28 -16.51
N ALA A 718 16.37 -5.23 -17.44
CA ALA A 718 15.00 -5.62 -17.17
C ALA A 718 14.34 -6.14 -18.46
N PRO A 719 13.38 -7.06 -18.36
CA PRO A 719 12.56 -7.45 -19.51
C PRO A 719 11.90 -6.21 -20.16
N GLY A 720 11.93 -6.16 -21.49
CA GLY A 720 11.33 -5.08 -22.28
C GLY A 720 12.30 -4.06 -22.88
N TRP A 721 13.58 -4.08 -22.49
CA TRP A 721 14.62 -3.36 -23.22
C TRP A 721 14.92 -4.05 -24.56
N ARG A 722 15.04 -3.24 -25.61
CA ARG A 722 15.46 -3.65 -26.96
C ARG A 722 16.66 -2.82 -27.35
N VAL A 723 17.53 -3.37 -28.19
CA VAL A 723 18.70 -2.64 -28.69
C VAL A 723 18.77 -2.73 -30.21
N PHE A 724 18.97 -1.58 -30.82
CA PHE A 724 19.16 -1.44 -32.26
C PHE A 724 20.58 -0.92 -32.49
N VAL A 725 21.30 -1.58 -33.37
CA VAL A 725 22.69 -1.26 -33.69
C VAL A 725 22.78 -0.91 -35.16
N ARG A 726 23.46 0.20 -35.47
CA ARG A 726 23.80 0.57 -36.85
C ARG A 726 25.28 0.97 -36.94
N PRO A 727 26.03 0.48 -37.95
CA PRO A 727 27.36 0.99 -38.23
C PRO A 727 27.25 2.42 -38.79
N VAL A 728 28.16 3.29 -38.36
CA VAL A 728 28.22 4.69 -38.77
C VAL A 728 29.63 5.05 -39.22
N ASP A 729 29.74 6.05 -40.09
CA ASP A 729 31.04 6.56 -40.51
C ASP A 729 31.66 7.54 -39.47
N THR A 730 32.77 8.17 -39.86
CA THR A 730 33.44 9.16 -39.00
C THR A 730 32.63 10.45 -38.80
N ALA A 731 31.75 10.78 -39.74
CA ALA A 731 30.82 11.91 -39.65
C ALA A 731 29.53 11.57 -38.87
N GLY A 732 29.30 10.28 -38.55
CA GLY A 732 28.10 9.79 -37.87
C GLY A 732 26.98 9.41 -38.83
N GLU A 733 27.24 9.37 -40.14
CA GLU A 733 26.25 8.98 -41.14
C GLU A 733 26.06 7.45 -41.18
N PRO A 734 24.82 6.95 -41.28
CA PRO A 734 24.54 5.52 -41.29
C PRO A 734 25.18 4.83 -42.49
N LEU A 735 25.96 3.77 -42.24
CA LEU A 735 26.54 2.91 -43.28
C LEU A 735 25.62 1.75 -43.67
N ALA A 736 24.68 1.39 -42.79
CA ALA A 736 23.68 0.36 -43.01
C ALA A 736 22.41 0.64 -42.18
N ASP A 737 21.35 -0.12 -42.45
CA ASP A 737 20.11 -0.08 -41.67
C ASP A 737 20.34 -0.56 -40.23
N GLU A 738 19.47 -0.11 -39.32
CA GLU A 738 19.46 -0.60 -37.93
C GLU A 738 19.10 -2.08 -37.88
N GLN A 739 19.90 -2.84 -37.13
CA GLN A 739 19.63 -4.23 -36.80
C GLN A 739 19.34 -4.39 -35.31
N GLU A 740 18.27 -5.11 -34.98
CA GLU A 740 18.00 -5.49 -33.58
C GLU A 740 18.95 -6.63 -33.15
N LEU A 741 19.65 -6.43 -32.04
CA LEU A 741 20.51 -7.43 -31.42
C LEU A 741 19.93 -7.87 -30.06
N PRO A 742 20.25 -9.09 -29.57
CA PRO A 742 19.84 -9.51 -28.24
C PRO A 742 20.60 -8.74 -27.16
N ILE A 743 19.92 -8.41 -26.07
CA ILE A 743 20.53 -7.91 -24.83
C ILE A 743 20.83 -9.09 -23.92
N THR A 744 22.03 -9.11 -23.34
CA THR A 744 22.44 -10.10 -22.34
C THR A 744 22.57 -9.44 -20.97
N LEU A 745 22.10 -10.11 -19.91
CA LEU A 745 22.42 -9.73 -18.54
C LEU A 745 23.91 -10.00 -18.29
N VAL A 746 24.67 -8.95 -17.97
CA VAL A 746 26.10 -9.04 -17.71
C VAL A 746 26.42 -8.45 -16.34
N ASN A 747 27.50 -8.94 -15.72
CA ASN A 747 27.98 -8.46 -14.42
C ASN A 747 26.86 -8.42 -13.36
N GLY A 748 25.99 -9.44 -13.36
CA GLY A 748 24.92 -9.64 -12.37
C GLY A 748 23.74 -8.67 -12.46
N ASN A 749 23.88 -7.51 -13.10
CA ASN A 749 22.81 -6.49 -13.13
C ASN A 749 22.68 -5.71 -14.44
N PHE A 750 23.70 -5.64 -15.29
CA PHE A 750 23.79 -4.65 -16.37
C PHE A 750 23.40 -5.20 -17.74
N ARG A 751 23.20 -4.31 -18.71
CA ARG A 751 22.85 -4.66 -20.09
C ARG A 751 24.11 -4.73 -20.94
N GLY A 752 24.37 -5.89 -21.54
CA GLY A 752 25.46 -6.12 -22.47
C GLY A 752 24.96 -6.43 -23.88
N VAL A 753 25.68 -5.94 -24.90
CA VAL A 753 25.40 -6.20 -26.32
C VAL A 753 26.71 -6.55 -27.02
N GLN A 754 26.71 -7.62 -27.81
CA GLN A 754 27.90 -8.03 -28.55
C GLN A 754 27.99 -7.31 -29.90
N LEU A 755 29.11 -6.65 -30.15
CA LEU A 755 29.47 -6.03 -31.41
C LEU A 755 30.58 -6.88 -32.05
N ASN A 756 30.34 -7.39 -33.26
CA ASN A 756 31.18 -8.45 -33.85
C ASN A 756 32.29 -7.94 -34.75
N ASP A 757 32.05 -6.88 -35.52
CA ASP A 757 33.01 -6.39 -36.52
C ASP A 757 33.69 -5.11 -36.02
N SER A 758 34.93 -4.87 -36.43
CA SER A 758 35.61 -3.62 -36.09
C SER A 758 34.91 -2.44 -36.77
N GLY A 759 34.70 -1.35 -36.06
CA GLY A 759 34.06 -0.16 -36.60
C GLY A 759 33.45 0.73 -35.52
N ARG A 760 32.73 1.75 -36.00
CA ARG A 760 31.99 2.69 -35.16
C ARG A 760 30.50 2.37 -35.28
N TYR A 761 29.85 2.25 -34.13
CA TYR A 761 28.46 1.83 -34.02
C TYR A 761 27.67 2.84 -33.21
N GLU A 762 26.55 3.28 -33.76
CA GLU A 762 25.50 3.88 -32.95
C GLU A 762 24.61 2.77 -32.41
N VAL A 763 24.47 2.73 -31.09
CA VAL A 763 23.71 1.73 -30.36
C VAL A 763 22.58 2.41 -29.59
N ARG A 764 21.35 2.14 -30.01
CA ARG A 764 20.12 2.70 -29.47
C ARG A 764 19.40 1.69 -28.61
N PHE A 765 19.42 1.90 -27.29
CA PHE A 765 18.63 1.17 -26.32
C PHE A 765 17.26 1.82 -26.16
N ARG A 766 16.18 1.02 -26.23
CA ARG A 766 14.81 1.51 -26.03
C ARG A 766 14.00 0.57 -25.15
N TYR A 767 13.35 1.12 -24.13
CA TYR A 767 12.42 0.40 -23.27
C TYR A 767 11.02 0.39 -23.89
N SER A 768 10.58 -0.78 -24.34
CA SER A 768 9.29 -0.98 -25.00
C SER A 768 8.72 -2.35 -24.62
N PRO A 769 8.31 -2.53 -23.35
CA PRO A 769 7.83 -3.83 -22.86
C PRO A 769 6.54 -4.26 -23.57
N THR A 770 6.51 -5.50 -24.05
CA THR A 770 5.32 -6.09 -24.70
C THR A 770 4.13 -6.14 -23.76
N SER A 771 4.37 -6.35 -22.46
CA SER A 771 3.35 -6.35 -21.40
C SER A 771 2.53 -5.05 -21.36
N PHE A 772 3.18 -3.90 -21.58
CA PHE A 772 2.52 -2.59 -21.64
C PHE A 772 1.59 -2.48 -22.86
N LEU A 773 2.06 -2.89 -24.04
CA LEU A 773 1.26 -2.86 -25.27
C LEU A 773 0.04 -3.79 -25.17
N VAL A 774 0.25 -5.02 -24.69
CA VAL A 774 -0.82 -6.00 -24.47
C VAL A 774 -1.82 -5.50 -23.43
N GLY A 775 -1.33 -4.92 -22.33
CA GLY A 775 -2.15 -4.28 -21.31
C GLY A 775 -3.02 -3.15 -21.86
N GLY A 776 -2.41 -2.23 -22.61
CA GLY A 776 -3.09 -1.09 -23.24
C GLY A 776 -4.18 -1.54 -24.23
N LEU A 777 -3.87 -2.49 -25.12
CA LEU A 777 -4.86 -3.05 -26.05
C LEU A 777 -6.01 -3.75 -25.32
N THR A 778 -5.70 -4.54 -24.28
CA THR A 778 -6.71 -5.23 -23.47
C THR A 778 -7.63 -4.26 -22.75
N SER A 779 -7.10 -3.17 -22.20
CA SER A 779 -7.89 -2.11 -21.58
C SER A 779 -8.77 -1.37 -22.58
N LEU A 780 -8.26 -1.06 -23.76
CA LEU A 780 -9.05 -0.48 -24.84
C LEU A 780 -10.21 -1.40 -25.26
N MET A 781 -9.94 -2.70 -25.45
CA MET A 781 -10.98 -3.67 -25.78
C MET A 781 -12.07 -3.75 -24.70
N GLY A 782 -11.69 -3.80 -23.42
CA GLY A 782 -12.63 -3.80 -22.30
C GLY A 782 -13.54 -2.56 -22.31
N ALA A 783 -12.95 -1.38 -22.54
CA ALA A 783 -13.69 -0.12 -22.64
C ALA A 783 -14.66 -0.10 -23.84
N VAL A 784 -14.22 -0.56 -25.02
CA VAL A 784 -15.06 -0.64 -26.23
C VAL A 784 -16.23 -1.61 -26.03
N ILE A 785 -16.00 -2.78 -25.43
CA ILE A 785 -17.08 -3.76 -25.16
C ILE A 785 -18.15 -3.15 -24.25
N LEU A 786 -17.74 -2.47 -23.17
CA LEU A 786 -18.68 -1.82 -22.25
C LEU A 786 -19.43 -0.67 -22.92
N LEU A 787 -18.74 0.15 -23.72
CA LEU A 787 -19.36 1.27 -24.46
C LEU A 787 -20.41 0.78 -25.45
N LEU A 788 -20.05 -0.16 -26.33
CA LEU A 788 -20.96 -0.73 -27.31
C LEU A 788 -22.14 -1.43 -26.64
N GLY A 789 -21.88 -2.21 -25.58
CA GLY A 789 -22.95 -2.84 -24.81
C GLY A 789 -23.89 -1.82 -24.15
N MET A 790 -23.37 -0.68 -23.68
CA MET A 790 -24.19 0.39 -23.11
C MET A 790 -25.04 1.07 -24.17
N ILE A 791 -24.48 1.33 -25.36
CA ILE A 791 -25.23 1.87 -26.50
C ILE A 791 -26.37 0.93 -26.88
N VAL A 792 -26.11 -0.38 -27.00
CA VAL A 792 -27.14 -1.39 -27.30
C VAL A 792 -28.21 -1.45 -26.20
N TRP A 793 -27.80 -1.37 -24.94
CA TRP A 793 -28.74 -1.35 -23.81
C TRP A 793 -29.62 -0.10 -23.82
N LEU A 794 -29.04 1.09 -24.04
CA LEU A 794 -29.77 2.36 -24.17
C LEU A 794 -30.73 2.31 -25.35
N TRP A 795 -30.28 1.81 -26.50
CA TRP A 795 -31.11 1.66 -27.68
C TRP A 795 -32.36 0.82 -27.36
N ARG A 796 -32.19 -0.40 -26.86
CA ARG A 796 -33.29 -1.30 -26.47
C ARG A 796 -34.21 -0.74 -25.38
N ARG A 797 -33.75 0.24 -24.60
CA ARG A 797 -34.50 0.83 -23.49
C ARG A 797 -35.42 1.95 -23.96
N PHE A 798 -35.00 2.71 -24.99
CA PHE A 798 -35.65 3.94 -25.43
C PHE A 798 -36.26 3.86 -26.84
N PHE A 799 -35.79 2.94 -27.69
CA PHE A 799 -36.27 2.67 -29.04
C PHE A 799 -36.66 1.19 -29.16
#